data_AF-A0A517W0R1-F1
#
_entry.id   AF-A0A517W0R1-F1
#
_cell.length_a   1.000
_cell.length_b   1.000
_cell.length_c   1.000
_cell.angle_alpha   90.00
_cell.angle_beta   90.00
_cell.angle_gamma   90.00
#
_symmetry.space_group_name_H-M   'P 1'
#
loop_
_entity.id
_entity.type
_entity.pdbx_description
1 polymer ?
#
loop_
_entity_poly.entity_id
_entity_poly.type
_entity_poly.pdbx_seq_one_letter_code
_entity_poly.pdbx_strand_id
1 'polypeptide(L)'
;MKIFQQLVLIIILLGLITCAHAEEPKLPAQILTSVEKQIKKLVDDKGIPGLSIAIAVDNQLLFSGGFGQADVENSVPATTETRYRTASIAKSITAVAVMSLAEEGLIDLDADVQKYCPEFPKKRWPITTRQLLGHLGGVRHYKNVREPVSTDHYFTLQSALATFKDDPLRHQPGSQFLYTTFGYNLLGSICEGASEKEFSQVLKQRVFRPAGMQQTVVDNQYAIIPNRSRGYIRPTAISLLMRNTSKYLKAGNLYNAPLHDTSMKIPGGGLLSTSSDLVRFAIALNTGKLVKPKTLQQMWTSQKTTAANHTGYGLGWKVTSRSGQKHVWHTGGQAGTSTVLFLIPATGTSVAIMCNLQKVPLLSLARNIANTVSSKATDEKKSSDYMSAIDRLKAAIRHEVEQKQIPAFSISLVDDDKLVWAEGFGFQDKDRKVPATAETVYRVGSVSKLFTDVTVMQLVEDGTLDLDTNVQTYLPDFKPINPDGINISLRQLMTHRSGLVRESPVGNYFDPTEPTLADTVASLNSTPLVYKPDTKTKYSNAAIAVVGAVLEKQLDLSHAEQVRQKILDPLQMNHSGFTVTPTVKKHLATGWMRTNDGRRFVAPNFLLGTGPAGNLYSNVVDLGKFLTCMFNEGQIDHGQILKQDTYQSMISPQKDPDGKPLSYGIGFRIQDLDGYAKVGHGGAVYGFSTQLEALPKRKIGVAAVSSLDGTNGVVSRLTNYALRLMIATQDGKPLPVYRMTGPIPAERAEELVGLYRNEKENKFTRITELNGDVFMHRGSYRYELRSAADDGTIVTDDSFGFGTKVQLENKDVLKVGKAKYDRVPDSPPPQIPTDWKGLIGEYGWDHNTLYIFEDEGQLYALIEWFYYYPLKQVDLNTFTFPDYGLYHGEGLKFTRGEDDIATEVVAAEVKFLRREVGTKDGETFRIIPVKPIDDLRAAALAASPPPEPGNYRQPDLVDLTTLDPTIKLDIRYATKNNFTGAVFYKQPRSFMQRPAAEAVVRANARLKKRGLGLLIHDAYRPWHVTKMFWDATPSELKDFVANPAHGSRHNRGCAVDLTLYDLKTGKPIQMVAGYDEFSPRSFPLYPGGTSRQRWYRQLLRQTMEAEDFTVYEFEWWHFDFKDWKKYRIGNQTFEEID
;
A
#
# COMPACT_ATOMS: atom_id res chain seq x y z
N MET A 1 87.48 -17.74 45.89
CA MET A 1 86.80 -16.43 45.70
C MET A 1 86.52 -16.11 44.22
N LYS A 2 86.05 -17.07 43.42
CA LYS A 2 85.64 -16.88 42.01
C LYS A 2 84.33 -17.59 41.63
N ILE A 3 83.72 -18.36 42.55
CA ILE A 3 82.50 -19.15 42.31
C ILE A 3 81.24 -18.44 42.87
N PHE A 4 81.40 -17.52 43.83
CA PHE A 4 80.27 -16.78 44.41
C PHE A 4 79.80 -15.57 43.56
N GLN A 5 80.65 -15.04 42.69
CA GLN A 5 80.29 -13.95 41.76
C GLN A 5 79.62 -14.44 40.46
N GLN A 6 79.71 -15.73 40.12
CA GLN A 6 79.01 -16.29 38.96
C GLN A 6 77.59 -16.78 39.27
N LEU A 7 77.27 -17.12 40.53
CA LEU A 7 75.90 -17.50 40.90
C LEU A 7 74.94 -16.30 41.05
N VAL A 8 75.44 -15.14 41.47
CA VAL A 8 74.60 -13.93 41.63
C VAL A 8 74.25 -13.29 40.27
N LEU A 9 75.10 -13.47 39.24
CA LEU A 9 74.81 -12.96 37.89
C LEU A 9 73.82 -13.84 37.11
N ILE A 10 73.74 -15.14 37.39
CA ILE A 10 72.77 -16.05 36.75
C ILE A 10 71.37 -15.93 37.37
N ILE A 11 71.25 -15.58 38.65
CA ILE A 11 69.94 -15.33 39.29
C ILE A 11 69.36 -13.96 38.90
N ILE A 12 70.19 -12.97 38.54
CA ILE A 12 69.73 -11.66 38.05
C ILE A 12 69.38 -11.71 36.54
N LEU A 13 69.96 -12.63 35.76
CA LEU A 13 69.58 -12.81 34.33
C LEU A 13 68.34 -13.71 34.09
N LEU A 14 67.88 -14.47 35.09
CA LEU A 14 66.62 -15.23 35.03
C LEU A 14 65.39 -14.44 35.57
N GLY A 15 65.59 -13.22 36.04
CA GLY A 15 64.53 -12.31 36.52
C GLY A 15 63.91 -11.41 35.45
N LEU A 16 64.32 -11.53 34.18
CA LEU A 16 63.78 -10.77 33.05
C LEU A 16 63.06 -11.70 32.05
N ILE A 17 62.14 -12.54 32.56
CA ILE A 17 61.02 -12.93 31.72
C ILE A 17 60.09 -11.72 31.71
N THR A 18 60.16 -10.95 30.65
CA THR A 18 59.07 -10.05 30.27
C THR A 18 57.79 -10.88 30.26
N CYS A 19 56.96 -10.74 31.28
CA CYS A 19 55.55 -11.03 31.15
C CYS A 19 55.07 -10.13 30.01
N ALA A 20 55.01 -10.67 28.81
CA ALA A 20 54.15 -10.14 27.76
C ALA A 20 52.77 -10.04 28.41
N HIS A 21 52.38 -8.84 28.80
CA HIS A 21 50.99 -8.56 29.11
C HIS A 21 50.25 -8.88 27.82
N ALA A 22 49.60 -10.04 27.77
CA ALA A 22 48.63 -10.32 26.73
C ALA A 22 47.66 -9.15 26.75
N GLU A 23 47.61 -8.36 25.67
CA GLU A 23 46.62 -7.29 25.54
C GLU A 23 45.26 -7.89 25.84
N GLU A 24 44.53 -7.29 26.80
CA GLU A 24 43.17 -7.71 27.08
C GLU A 24 42.37 -7.71 25.76
N PRO A 25 41.60 -8.78 25.49
CA PRO A 25 40.85 -8.87 24.25
C PRO A 25 39.87 -7.69 24.16
N LYS A 26 40.01 -6.88 23.10
CA LYS A 26 39.16 -5.73 22.80
C LYS A 26 38.35 -5.99 21.54
N LEU A 27 37.21 -5.29 21.42
CA LEU A 27 36.48 -5.27 20.14
C LEU A 27 37.38 -4.71 19.02
N PRO A 28 37.32 -5.27 17.80
CA PRO A 28 38.01 -4.68 16.63
C PRO A 28 37.61 -3.22 16.41
N ALA A 29 38.57 -2.37 16.03
CA ALA A 29 38.36 -0.93 15.90
C ALA A 29 37.15 -0.57 15.01
N GLN A 30 36.98 -1.27 13.87
CA GLN A 30 35.86 -1.05 12.96
C GLN A 30 34.50 -1.38 13.60
N ILE A 31 34.43 -2.46 14.39
CA ILE A 31 33.23 -2.85 15.13
C ILE A 31 32.94 -1.81 16.21
N LEU A 32 33.96 -1.36 16.94
CA LEU A 32 33.84 -0.33 17.95
C LEU A 32 33.29 0.98 17.37
N THR A 33 33.83 1.47 16.25
CA THR A 33 33.32 2.67 15.57
C THR A 33 31.84 2.51 15.15
N SER A 34 31.44 1.32 14.69
CA SER A 34 30.03 1.03 14.36
C SER A 34 29.13 1.10 15.60
N VAL A 35 29.57 0.51 16.71
CA VAL A 35 28.87 0.56 18.00
C VAL A 35 28.72 2.00 18.49
N GLU A 36 29.80 2.78 18.48
CA GLU A 36 29.81 4.19 18.89
C GLU A 36 28.86 5.04 18.02
N LYS A 37 28.83 4.79 16.70
CA LYS A 37 27.90 5.48 15.79
C LYS A 37 26.44 5.18 16.13
N GLN A 38 26.10 3.93 16.45
CA GLN A 38 24.75 3.54 16.85
C GLN A 38 24.34 4.20 18.17
N ILE A 39 25.26 4.26 19.14
CA ILE A 39 25.04 4.93 20.43
C ILE A 39 24.84 6.43 20.21
N LYS A 40 25.74 7.08 19.48
CA LYS A 40 25.66 8.52 19.19
C LYS A 40 24.33 8.88 18.54
N LYS A 41 23.89 8.10 17.54
CA LYS A 41 22.59 8.29 16.91
C LYS A 41 21.45 8.27 17.93
N LEU A 42 21.41 7.30 18.83
CA LEU A 42 20.34 7.23 19.83
C LEU A 42 20.42 8.39 20.83
N VAL A 43 21.62 8.74 21.27
CA VAL A 43 21.86 9.86 22.19
C VAL A 43 21.36 11.17 21.59
N ASP A 44 21.70 11.44 20.32
CA ASP A 44 21.28 12.65 19.61
C ASP A 44 19.75 12.65 19.37
N ASP A 45 19.20 11.56 18.83
CA ASP A 45 17.78 11.44 18.48
C ASP A 45 16.85 11.57 19.69
N LYS A 46 17.29 11.12 20.88
CA LYS A 46 16.48 11.13 22.11
C LYS A 46 16.91 12.21 23.11
N GLY A 47 18.00 12.93 22.85
CA GLY A 47 18.57 13.91 23.76
C GLY A 47 18.91 13.30 25.12
N ILE A 48 19.58 12.14 25.12
CA ILE A 48 19.97 11.39 26.34
C ILE A 48 21.10 12.15 27.04
N PRO A 49 20.96 12.54 28.32
CA PRO A 49 22.02 13.27 29.00
C PRO A 49 23.27 12.44 29.23
N GLY A 50 23.12 11.23 29.79
CA GLY A 50 24.20 10.31 30.09
C GLY A 50 23.82 8.84 29.94
N LEU A 51 24.73 8.06 29.38
CA LEU A 51 24.54 6.63 29.09
C LEU A 51 25.85 5.87 29.32
N SER A 52 25.76 4.67 29.89
CA SER A 52 26.88 3.72 29.96
C SER A 52 26.48 2.38 29.35
N ILE A 53 27.45 1.74 28.71
CA ILE A 53 27.28 0.45 28.02
C ILE A 53 28.43 -0.51 28.39
N ALA A 54 28.14 -1.80 28.37
CA ALA A 54 29.13 -2.86 28.41
C ALA A 54 28.73 -3.98 27.45
N ILE A 55 29.72 -4.63 26.84
CA ILE A 55 29.53 -5.66 25.82
C ILE A 55 30.46 -6.83 26.12
N ALA A 56 29.91 -8.03 26.12
CA ALA A 56 30.67 -9.27 26.10
C ALA A 56 30.36 -10.10 24.86
N VAL A 57 31.36 -10.85 24.41
CA VAL A 57 31.29 -11.88 23.35
C VAL A 57 32.04 -13.10 23.86
N ASP A 58 31.57 -14.31 23.57
CA ASP A 58 32.15 -15.56 24.08
C ASP A 58 32.31 -15.58 25.60
N ASN A 59 31.35 -14.95 26.31
CA ASN A 59 31.37 -14.77 27.76
C ASN A 59 32.57 -13.97 28.30
N GLN A 60 33.25 -13.17 27.46
CA GLN A 60 34.33 -12.26 27.85
C GLN A 60 33.89 -10.81 27.68
N LEU A 61 34.09 -9.97 28.70
CA LEU A 61 33.81 -8.53 28.63
C LEU A 61 34.86 -7.86 27.73
N LEU A 62 34.46 -7.40 26.54
CA LEU A 62 35.37 -6.86 25.52
C LEU A 62 35.31 -5.34 25.38
N PHE A 63 34.23 -4.71 25.88
CA PHE A 63 34.07 -3.26 25.82
C PHE A 63 33.19 -2.76 26.97
N SER A 64 33.55 -1.59 27.49
CA SER A 64 32.67 -0.76 28.31
C SER A 64 32.98 0.71 28.08
N GLY A 65 31.96 1.56 28.08
CA GLY A 65 32.12 2.99 27.83
C GLY A 65 31.00 3.83 28.43
N GLY A 66 31.29 5.10 28.70
CA GLY A 66 30.35 6.12 29.16
C GLY A 66 30.27 7.27 28.16
N PHE A 67 29.05 7.80 27.96
CA PHE A 67 28.72 8.83 26.99
C PHE A 67 27.87 9.90 27.65
N GLY A 68 28.24 11.17 27.49
CA GLY A 68 27.49 12.30 28.04
C GLY A 68 27.74 12.53 29.53
N GLN A 69 26.73 12.97 30.27
CA GLN A 69 26.82 13.45 31.65
C GLN A 69 25.95 12.62 32.60
N ALA A 70 26.56 12.08 33.65
CA ALA A 70 25.90 11.41 34.76
C ALA A 70 25.05 12.38 35.61
N ASP A 71 25.48 13.64 35.67
CA ASP A 71 24.78 14.76 36.29
C ASP A 71 25.00 16.02 35.44
N VAL A 72 23.91 16.53 34.87
CA VAL A 72 23.88 17.70 33.99
C VAL A 72 24.08 19.00 34.77
N GLU A 73 23.51 19.09 35.97
CA GLU A 73 23.60 20.31 36.79
C GLU A 73 25.04 20.56 37.25
N ASN A 74 25.78 19.48 37.51
CA ASN A 74 27.16 19.53 37.99
C ASN A 74 28.21 19.20 36.92
N SER A 75 27.80 19.01 35.66
CA SER A 75 28.69 18.63 34.55
C SER A 75 29.55 17.38 34.83
N VAL A 76 29.02 16.42 35.57
CA VAL A 76 29.74 15.18 35.92
C VAL A 76 29.65 14.23 34.73
N PRO A 77 30.77 13.77 34.14
CA PRO A 77 30.74 12.86 33.00
C PRO A 77 30.16 11.49 33.35
N ALA A 78 29.44 10.88 32.41
CA ALA A 78 29.09 9.47 32.50
C ALA A 78 30.32 8.61 32.17
N THR A 79 30.59 7.63 33.01
CA THR A 79 31.76 6.73 32.95
C THR A 79 31.34 5.28 33.15
N THR A 80 32.25 4.33 32.92
CA THR A 80 32.03 2.91 33.20
C THR A 80 31.73 2.60 34.67
N GLU A 81 32.04 3.52 35.58
CA GLU A 81 31.74 3.43 37.01
C GLU A 81 30.42 4.09 37.40
N THR A 82 29.77 4.80 36.48
CA THR A 82 28.50 5.48 36.76
C THR A 82 27.42 4.46 37.11
N ARG A 83 26.82 4.65 38.28
CA ARG A 83 25.78 3.79 38.83
C ARG A 83 24.41 4.35 38.49
N TYR A 84 23.66 3.59 37.71
CA TYR A 84 22.28 3.88 37.38
C TYR A 84 21.36 2.93 38.15
N ARG A 85 20.12 3.34 38.35
CA ARG A 85 19.06 2.44 38.80
C ARG A 85 18.88 1.33 37.77
N THR A 86 19.03 0.08 38.20
CA THR A 86 18.78 -1.13 37.40
C THR A 86 17.34 -1.23 36.93
N ALA A 87 16.41 -0.62 37.68
CA ALA A 87 14.98 -0.79 37.50
C ALA A 87 14.65 -2.29 37.41
N SER A 88 13.77 -2.70 36.51
CA SER A 88 13.26 -4.08 36.51
C SER A 88 14.29 -5.17 36.20
N ILE A 89 15.54 -4.87 35.82
CA ILE A 89 16.62 -5.86 35.76
C ILE A 89 16.89 -6.48 37.14
N ALA A 90 16.58 -5.77 38.23
CA ALA A 90 16.61 -6.31 39.59
C ALA A 90 15.78 -7.60 39.75
N LYS A 91 14.71 -7.77 38.96
CA LYS A 91 13.90 -9.00 38.96
C LYS A 91 14.72 -10.22 38.55
N SER A 92 15.51 -10.10 37.49
CA SER A 92 16.37 -11.18 37.01
C SER A 92 17.44 -11.54 38.04
N ILE A 93 17.99 -10.54 38.74
CA ILE A 93 18.94 -10.74 39.85
C ILE A 93 18.26 -11.45 41.03
N THR A 94 17.08 -10.99 41.45
CA THR A 94 16.26 -11.62 42.49
C THR A 94 15.90 -13.06 42.13
N ALA A 95 15.52 -13.31 40.88
CA ALA A 95 15.18 -14.65 40.41
C ALA A 95 16.37 -15.61 40.54
N VAL A 96 17.60 -15.17 40.23
CA VAL A 96 18.80 -16.00 40.44
C VAL A 96 18.98 -16.33 41.92
N ALA A 97 18.80 -15.36 42.83
CA ALA A 97 18.89 -15.60 44.26
C ALA A 97 17.84 -16.63 44.75
N VAL A 98 16.57 -16.47 44.36
CA VAL A 98 15.49 -17.42 44.67
C VAL A 98 15.81 -18.81 44.13
N MET A 99 16.21 -18.90 42.86
CA MET A 99 16.48 -20.19 42.21
C MET A 99 17.71 -20.87 42.82
N SER A 100 18.74 -20.14 43.24
CA SER A 100 19.88 -20.72 43.96
C SER A 100 19.51 -21.30 45.32
N LEU A 101 18.58 -20.68 46.06
CA LEU A 101 18.03 -21.25 47.29
C LEU A 101 17.17 -22.49 47.01
N ALA A 102 16.47 -22.52 45.88
CA ALA A 102 15.71 -23.70 45.45
C ALA A 102 16.63 -24.88 45.08
N GLU A 103 17.80 -24.62 44.49
CA GLU A 103 18.79 -25.68 44.21
C GLU A 103 19.35 -26.34 45.48
N GLU A 104 19.43 -25.59 46.57
CA GLU A 104 19.86 -26.08 47.90
C GLU A 104 18.72 -26.75 48.68
N GLY A 105 17.51 -26.78 48.15
CA GLY A 105 16.33 -27.32 48.82
C GLY A 105 15.75 -26.42 49.92
N LEU A 106 16.26 -25.18 50.07
CA LEU A 106 15.74 -24.21 51.04
C LEU A 106 14.39 -23.62 50.58
N ILE A 107 14.21 -23.48 49.26
CA ILE A 107 12.93 -23.07 48.66
C ILE A 107 12.34 -24.21 47.84
N ASP A 108 11.14 -24.64 48.21
CA ASP A 108 10.25 -25.40 47.35
C ASP A 108 9.49 -24.42 46.45
N LEU A 109 9.72 -24.52 45.14
CA LEU A 109 9.14 -23.61 44.16
C LEU A 109 7.61 -23.72 44.08
N ASP A 110 7.05 -24.86 44.46
CA ASP A 110 5.63 -25.19 44.31
C ASP A 110 4.88 -25.20 45.65
N ALA A 111 5.58 -24.92 46.76
CA ALA A 111 4.95 -24.67 48.05
C ALA A 111 4.25 -23.30 48.11
N ASP A 112 3.26 -23.19 49.00
CA ASP A 112 2.55 -21.94 49.26
C ASP A 112 3.50 -20.88 49.84
N VAL A 113 3.38 -19.65 49.36
CA VAL A 113 4.31 -18.54 49.69
C VAL A 113 4.34 -18.23 51.19
N GLN A 114 3.24 -18.50 51.92
CA GLN A 114 3.14 -18.34 53.37
C GLN A 114 4.10 -19.23 54.16
N LYS A 115 4.59 -20.33 53.56
CA LYS A 115 5.63 -21.17 54.17
C LYS A 115 6.90 -20.37 54.49
N TYR A 116 7.20 -19.37 53.65
CA TYR A 116 8.41 -18.55 53.75
C TYR A 116 8.12 -17.10 54.15
N CYS A 117 6.90 -16.61 53.93
CA CYS A 117 6.48 -15.26 54.29
C CYS A 117 5.12 -15.32 55.01
N PRO A 118 5.09 -15.71 56.30
CA PRO A 118 3.85 -15.87 57.06
C PRO A 118 3.06 -14.55 57.22
N GLU A 119 3.70 -13.40 57.04
CA GLU A 119 3.07 -12.08 57.10
C GLU A 119 2.24 -11.72 55.86
N PHE A 120 2.41 -12.45 54.75
CA PHE A 120 1.58 -12.27 53.57
C PHE A 120 0.26 -13.04 53.77
N PRO A 121 -0.90 -12.36 53.86
CA PRO A 121 -2.14 -13.02 54.27
C PRO A 121 -2.58 -14.06 53.24
N LYS A 122 -3.22 -15.13 53.72
CA LYS A 122 -3.84 -16.15 52.86
C LYS A 122 -4.82 -15.48 51.89
N LYS A 123 -4.74 -15.88 50.61
CA LYS A 123 -5.58 -15.35 49.53
C LYS A 123 -6.66 -16.36 49.16
N ARG A 124 -7.60 -15.94 48.30
CA ARG A 124 -8.66 -16.80 47.75
C ARG A 124 -8.10 -18.09 47.12
N TRP A 125 -6.93 -17.99 46.49
CA TRP A 125 -6.21 -19.12 45.91
C TRP A 125 -4.77 -19.13 46.45
N PRO A 126 -4.17 -20.31 46.70
CA PRO A 126 -2.77 -20.41 47.10
C PRO A 126 -1.86 -19.92 45.97
N ILE A 127 -0.71 -19.35 46.33
CA ILE A 127 0.25 -18.79 45.38
C ILE A 127 1.57 -19.51 45.60
N THR A 128 2.27 -19.89 44.53
CA THR A 128 3.59 -20.51 44.65
C THR A 128 4.72 -19.56 44.24
N THR A 129 5.92 -19.84 44.75
CA THR A 129 7.14 -19.10 44.36
C THR A 129 7.39 -19.17 42.85
N ARG A 130 7.14 -20.33 42.21
CA ARG A 130 7.24 -20.51 40.75
C ARG A 130 6.29 -19.56 40.00
N GLN A 131 5.06 -19.45 40.47
CA GLN A 131 4.08 -18.56 39.86
C GLN A 131 4.48 -17.10 39.99
N LEU A 132 5.06 -16.67 41.11
CA LEU A 132 5.58 -15.30 41.25
C LEU A 132 6.74 -15.03 40.29
N LEU A 133 7.71 -15.95 40.20
CA LEU A 133 8.84 -15.86 39.27
C LEU A 133 8.40 -15.77 37.81
N GLY A 134 7.33 -16.48 37.44
CA GLY A 134 6.74 -16.51 36.10
C GLY A 134 5.71 -15.41 35.81
N HIS A 135 5.46 -14.47 36.73
CA HIS A 135 4.36 -13.49 36.64
C HIS A 135 2.96 -14.13 36.48
N LEU A 136 2.75 -15.28 37.08
CA LEU A 136 1.50 -16.04 37.08
C LEU A 136 0.78 -15.99 38.44
N GLY A 137 1.33 -15.34 39.46
CA GLY A 137 0.81 -15.39 40.84
C GLY A 137 -0.40 -14.49 41.15
N GLY A 138 -0.87 -13.67 40.20
CA GLY A 138 -2.05 -12.80 40.38
C GLY A 138 -1.85 -11.59 41.31
N VAL A 139 -0.68 -11.42 41.92
CA VAL A 139 -0.32 -10.24 42.73
C VAL A 139 -0.33 -8.99 41.86
N ARG A 140 -1.12 -7.98 42.23
CA ARG A 140 -1.28 -6.76 41.43
C ARG A 140 0.03 -6.02 41.19
N HIS A 141 0.06 -5.18 40.15
CA HIS A 141 1.09 -4.17 39.98
C HIS A 141 0.69 -2.83 40.62
N TYR A 142 1.24 -1.71 40.15
CA TYR A 142 0.89 -0.38 40.66
C TYR A 142 -0.57 -0.02 40.37
N LYS A 143 -1.29 0.51 41.37
CA LYS A 143 -2.71 0.89 41.24
C LYS A 143 -2.92 2.34 40.80
N ASN A 144 -1.89 3.19 40.90
CA ASN A 144 -1.96 4.59 40.49
C ASN A 144 -0.56 5.16 40.18
N VAL A 145 -0.52 6.40 39.69
CA VAL A 145 0.72 7.10 39.28
C VAL A 145 1.64 7.48 40.45
N ARG A 146 1.17 7.43 41.71
CA ARG A 146 1.96 7.80 42.90
C ARG A 146 2.87 6.66 43.34
N GLU A 147 2.36 5.44 43.40
CA GLU A 147 3.15 4.27 43.83
C GLU A 147 4.51 4.14 43.10
N PRO A 148 4.63 4.19 41.75
CA PRO A 148 5.93 4.04 41.09
C PRO A 148 6.95 5.15 41.38
N VAL A 149 6.55 6.24 42.02
CA VAL A 149 7.37 7.42 42.37
C VAL A 149 7.24 7.81 43.85
N SER A 150 6.85 6.88 44.72
CA SER A 150 6.68 7.19 46.15
C SER A 150 7.97 7.69 46.78
N THR A 151 7.84 8.59 47.76
CA THR A 151 8.93 9.06 48.61
C THR A 151 8.90 8.44 50.00
N ASP A 152 7.96 7.53 50.26
CA ASP A 152 7.86 6.81 51.53
C ASP A 152 9.06 5.88 51.69
N HIS A 153 9.70 5.94 52.86
CA HIS A 153 10.81 5.07 53.19
C HIS A 153 10.36 3.86 53.99
N TYR A 154 10.92 2.71 53.64
CA TYR A 154 10.68 1.40 54.26
C TYR A 154 12.02 0.78 54.62
N PHE A 155 12.24 0.51 55.91
CA PHE A 155 13.51 0.00 56.44
C PHE A 155 13.68 -1.52 56.26
N THR A 156 12.58 -2.25 56.06
CA THR A 156 12.60 -3.72 55.85
C THR A 156 11.66 -4.12 54.72
N LEU A 157 11.94 -5.23 54.02
CA LEU A 157 11.03 -5.75 52.99
C LEU A 157 9.67 -6.12 53.58
N GLN A 158 9.65 -6.64 54.82
CA GLN A 158 8.43 -6.94 55.55
C GLN A 158 7.53 -5.70 55.71
N SER A 159 8.11 -4.53 56.05
CA SER A 159 7.35 -3.28 56.13
C SER A 159 6.81 -2.83 54.76
N ALA A 160 7.56 -3.08 53.69
CA ALA A 160 7.14 -2.77 52.32
C ALA A 160 5.99 -3.65 51.80
N LEU A 161 5.75 -4.81 52.41
CA LEU A 161 4.58 -5.64 52.09
C LEU A 161 3.27 -4.91 52.42
N ALA A 162 3.24 -4.03 53.43
CA ALA A 162 2.05 -3.27 53.80
C ALA A 162 1.47 -2.44 52.64
N THR A 163 2.28 -2.10 51.62
CA THR A 163 1.82 -1.39 50.43
C THR A 163 0.80 -2.19 49.61
N PHE A 164 0.86 -3.52 49.61
CA PHE A 164 0.04 -4.36 48.72
C PHE A 164 -0.46 -5.68 49.31
N LYS A 165 0.00 -6.09 50.50
CA LYS A 165 -0.26 -7.43 51.05
C LYS A 165 -1.74 -7.72 51.27
N ASP A 166 -2.56 -6.70 51.50
CA ASP A 166 -4.00 -6.86 51.79
C ASP A 166 -4.87 -6.79 50.52
N ASP A 167 -4.28 -6.45 49.36
CA ASP A 167 -5.03 -6.35 48.11
C ASP A 167 -5.42 -7.74 47.54
N PRO A 168 -6.57 -7.86 46.87
CA PRO A 168 -6.99 -9.12 46.25
C PRO A 168 -6.10 -9.49 45.06
N LEU A 169 -6.04 -10.80 44.75
CA LEU A 169 -5.43 -11.28 43.50
C LEU A 169 -6.28 -10.84 42.31
N ARG A 170 -5.61 -10.46 41.21
CA ARG A 170 -6.28 -9.98 39.99
C ARG A 170 -6.86 -11.11 39.14
N HIS A 171 -6.32 -12.31 39.28
CA HIS A 171 -6.79 -13.54 38.65
C HIS A 171 -6.33 -14.75 39.47
N GLN A 172 -6.87 -15.93 39.16
CA GLN A 172 -6.41 -17.19 39.74
C GLN A 172 -4.94 -17.43 39.35
N PRO A 173 -4.07 -17.83 40.30
CA PRO A 173 -2.68 -18.12 39.99
C PRO A 173 -2.55 -19.21 38.92
N GLY A 174 -1.66 -18.99 37.95
CA GLY A 174 -1.46 -19.87 36.79
C GLY A 174 -2.40 -19.60 35.60
N SER A 175 -3.55 -18.96 35.77
CA SER A 175 -4.52 -18.81 34.67
C SER A 175 -4.15 -17.72 33.66
N GLN A 176 -3.45 -16.67 34.09
CA GLN A 176 -3.09 -15.53 33.26
C GLN A 176 -1.67 -15.04 33.60
N PHE A 177 -1.03 -14.40 32.61
CA PHE A 177 0.21 -13.66 32.79
C PHE A 177 -0.09 -12.22 33.23
N LEU A 178 0.49 -11.80 34.34
CA LEU A 178 0.39 -10.44 34.87
C LEU A 178 1.75 -9.95 35.37
N TYR A 179 2.40 -9.09 34.58
CA TYR A 179 3.66 -8.48 34.99
C TYR A 179 3.49 -7.65 36.27
N THR A 180 4.31 -7.93 37.28
CA THR A 180 4.20 -7.28 38.60
C THR A 180 5.54 -7.08 39.29
N THR A 181 5.82 -5.85 39.72
CA THR A 181 6.91 -5.56 40.66
C THR A 181 6.60 -6.06 42.07
N PHE A 182 5.36 -5.95 42.54
CA PHE A 182 5.01 -6.37 43.90
C PHE A 182 5.08 -7.89 44.09
N GLY A 183 4.80 -8.68 43.05
CA GLY A 183 5.07 -10.12 43.10
C GLY A 183 6.55 -10.44 43.32
N TYR A 184 7.47 -9.63 42.76
CA TYR A 184 8.90 -9.78 43.02
C TYR A 184 9.33 -9.24 44.38
N ASN A 185 8.65 -8.22 44.90
CA ASN A 185 8.89 -7.77 46.27
C ASN A 185 8.55 -8.88 47.28
N LEU A 186 7.45 -9.61 47.05
CA LEU A 186 7.10 -10.80 47.83
C LEU A 186 8.16 -11.90 47.69
N LEU A 187 8.74 -12.12 46.50
CA LEU A 187 9.89 -13.02 46.33
C LEU A 187 11.10 -12.62 47.19
N GLY A 188 11.34 -11.32 47.39
CA GLY A 188 12.38 -10.85 48.30
C GLY A 188 12.13 -11.27 49.75
N SER A 189 10.91 -11.10 50.26
CA SER A 189 10.54 -11.56 51.60
C SER A 189 10.59 -13.08 51.74
N ILE A 190 10.22 -13.83 50.69
CA ILE A 190 10.39 -15.29 50.64
C ILE A 190 11.88 -15.67 50.73
N CYS A 191 12.77 -14.93 50.04
CA CYS A 191 14.21 -15.12 50.18
C CYS A 191 14.71 -14.89 51.60
N GLU A 192 14.23 -13.84 52.29
CA GLU A 192 14.63 -13.56 53.67
C GLU A 192 14.17 -14.67 54.61
N GLY A 193 12.90 -15.08 54.53
CA GLY A 193 12.36 -16.14 55.38
C GLY A 193 12.98 -17.52 55.12
N ALA A 194 13.31 -17.85 53.87
CA ALA A 194 13.94 -19.12 53.53
C ALA A 194 15.43 -19.21 53.89
N SER A 195 16.11 -18.07 54.03
CA SER A 195 17.56 -18.03 54.27
C SER A 195 17.97 -17.49 55.65
N GLU A 196 17.00 -16.96 56.40
CA GLU A 196 17.18 -16.27 57.69
C GLU A 196 18.21 -15.14 57.63
N LYS A 197 18.34 -14.51 56.45
CA LYS A 197 19.29 -13.42 56.17
C LYS A 197 18.55 -12.26 55.50
N GLU A 198 19.01 -11.04 55.77
CA GLU A 198 18.54 -9.85 55.07
C GLU A 198 18.76 -9.99 53.55
N PHE A 199 17.79 -9.55 52.75
CA PHE A 199 17.79 -9.74 51.30
C PHE A 199 19.06 -9.19 50.62
N SER A 200 19.57 -8.05 51.10
CA SER A 200 20.81 -7.46 50.59
C SER A 200 22.02 -8.38 50.82
N GLN A 201 22.06 -9.12 51.93
CA GLN A 201 23.10 -10.11 52.23
C GLN A 201 22.96 -11.35 51.35
N VAL A 202 21.72 -11.80 51.10
CA VAL A 202 21.44 -12.90 50.17
C VAL A 202 21.95 -12.56 48.77
N LEU A 203 21.62 -11.38 48.25
CA LEU A 203 22.12 -10.90 46.96
C LEU A 203 23.65 -10.83 46.93
N LYS A 204 24.27 -10.29 47.98
CA LYS A 204 25.73 -10.18 48.08
C LYS A 204 26.43 -11.53 48.06
N GLN A 205 25.92 -12.50 48.81
CA GLN A 205 26.51 -13.84 48.96
C GLN A 205 26.29 -14.71 47.72
N ARG A 206 25.08 -14.68 47.16
CA ARG A 206 24.66 -15.63 46.11
C ARG A 206 24.80 -15.08 44.69
N VAL A 207 24.79 -13.76 44.51
CA VAL A 207 24.81 -13.14 43.18
C VAL A 207 26.02 -12.22 43.01
N PHE A 208 26.15 -11.17 43.83
CA PHE A 208 27.13 -10.10 43.54
C PHE A 208 28.58 -10.57 43.68
N ARG A 209 28.94 -11.22 44.81
CA ARG A 209 30.31 -11.73 45.00
C ARG A 209 30.67 -12.81 43.97
N PRO A 210 29.85 -13.85 43.74
CA PRO A 210 30.17 -14.88 42.75
C PRO A 210 30.27 -14.33 41.31
N ALA A 211 29.41 -13.38 40.93
CA ALA A 211 29.46 -12.75 39.60
C ALA A 211 30.54 -11.66 39.48
N GLY A 212 31.16 -11.21 40.58
CA GLY A 212 32.11 -10.09 40.55
C GLY A 212 31.46 -8.72 40.32
N MET A 213 30.21 -8.55 40.77
CA MET A 213 29.45 -7.29 40.69
C MET A 213 29.81 -6.37 41.86
N GLN A 214 31.01 -5.79 41.84
CA GLN A 214 31.57 -5.07 42.98
C GLN A 214 30.95 -3.68 43.20
N GLN A 215 30.30 -3.12 42.18
CA GLN A 215 29.70 -1.79 42.17
C GLN A 215 28.17 -1.84 42.38
N THR A 216 27.54 -3.02 42.28
CA THR A 216 26.10 -3.19 42.50
C THR A 216 25.74 -3.12 43.98
N VAL A 217 24.79 -2.24 44.32
CA VAL A 217 24.33 -2.00 45.70
C VAL A 217 22.82 -1.72 45.75
N VAL A 218 22.22 -1.77 46.94
CA VAL A 218 20.84 -1.30 47.18
C VAL A 218 20.79 0.22 47.02
N ASP A 219 19.75 0.75 46.36
CA ASP A 219 19.53 2.20 46.22
C ASP A 219 18.96 2.79 47.52
N ASN A 220 19.83 2.97 48.52
CA ASN A 220 19.49 3.57 49.81
C ASN A 220 19.66 5.10 49.75
N GLN A 221 18.58 5.85 49.97
CA GLN A 221 18.58 7.32 49.93
C GLN A 221 19.42 7.96 51.04
N TYR A 222 19.61 7.30 52.18
CA TYR A 222 20.41 7.80 53.29
C TYR A 222 21.91 7.48 53.16
N ALA A 223 22.26 6.50 52.32
CA ALA A 223 23.65 6.12 52.12
C ALA A 223 24.35 7.08 51.16
N ILE A 224 25.60 7.43 51.48
CA ILE A 224 26.51 8.08 50.54
C ILE A 224 26.97 7.00 49.54
N ILE A 225 26.49 7.09 48.31
CA ILE A 225 26.80 6.14 47.24
C ILE A 225 27.59 6.88 46.15
N PRO A 226 28.91 6.62 46.01
CA PRO A 226 29.72 7.20 44.95
C PRO A 226 29.19 6.86 43.55
N ASN A 227 29.45 7.76 42.61
CA ASN A 227 29.12 7.61 41.18
C ASN A 227 27.62 7.41 40.87
N ARG A 228 26.71 7.73 41.81
CA ARG A 228 25.25 7.66 41.59
C ARG A 228 24.82 8.70 40.55
N SER A 229 24.18 8.27 39.46
CA SER A 229 23.69 9.17 38.41
C SER A 229 22.47 9.99 38.85
N ARG A 230 22.37 11.24 38.39
CA ARG A 230 21.16 12.06 38.48
C ARG A 230 20.19 11.69 37.36
N GLY A 231 18.91 11.48 37.67
CA GLY A 231 17.89 11.03 36.71
C GLY A 231 17.07 12.16 36.10
N TYR A 232 16.72 12.04 34.82
CA TYR A 232 16.02 13.07 34.05
C TYR A 232 14.76 12.58 33.34
N ILE A 233 13.91 13.54 32.98
CA ILE A 233 12.72 13.36 32.14
C ILE A 233 12.76 14.36 30.98
N ARG A 234 12.21 13.94 29.84
CA ARG A 234 11.98 14.82 28.68
C ARG A 234 10.54 14.61 28.20
N PRO A 235 9.58 15.47 28.59
CA PRO A 235 8.18 15.30 28.24
C PRO A 235 7.97 15.35 26.72
N THR A 236 7.11 14.48 26.19
CA THR A 236 6.53 14.60 24.83
C THR A 236 5.18 15.30 24.90
N ALA A 237 4.68 15.82 23.77
CA ALA A 237 3.33 16.42 23.70
C ALA A 237 2.25 15.48 24.25
N ILE A 238 2.32 14.20 23.87
CA ILE A 238 1.43 13.14 24.37
C ILE A 238 1.56 12.95 25.89
N SER A 239 2.79 12.95 26.43
CA SER A 239 2.99 12.75 27.87
C SER A 239 2.46 13.91 28.72
N LEU A 240 2.39 15.11 28.16
CA LEU A 240 1.80 16.30 28.79
C LEU A 240 0.28 16.27 28.73
N LEU A 241 -0.33 15.66 27.70
CA LEU A 241 -1.78 15.44 27.61
C LEU A 241 -2.26 14.38 28.61
N MET A 242 -1.51 13.29 28.78
CA MET A 242 -1.90 12.17 29.66
C MET A 242 -1.67 12.44 31.15
N ARG A 243 -0.85 13.43 31.49
CA ARG A 243 -0.55 13.78 32.87
C ARG A 243 -1.16 15.15 33.12
N ASN A 244 -1.99 15.27 34.14
CA ASN A 244 -2.40 16.57 34.69
C ASN A 244 -1.20 17.25 35.39
N THR A 245 -0.03 17.21 34.76
CA THR A 245 1.24 17.70 35.28
C THR A 245 1.38 19.16 34.91
N SER A 246 1.47 19.98 35.95
CA SER A 246 2.14 21.27 36.05
C SER A 246 2.33 22.07 34.75
N LYS A 247 1.67 23.24 34.68
CA LYS A 247 1.80 24.30 33.65
C LYS A 247 3.25 24.72 33.30
N TYR A 248 4.26 24.20 34.00
CA TYR A 248 5.68 24.54 33.86
C TYR A 248 6.48 23.56 32.98
N LEU A 249 5.93 22.39 32.62
CA LEU A 249 6.62 21.45 31.73
C LEU A 249 6.34 21.76 30.25
N LYS A 250 7.39 21.83 29.43
CA LYS A 250 7.31 22.01 27.97
C LYS A 250 7.83 20.78 27.25
N ALA A 251 7.17 20.41 26.16
CA ALA A 251 7.58 19.27 25.35
C ALA A 251 9.00 19.48 24.81
N GLY A 252 9.81 18.42 24.81
CA GLY A 252 11.18 18.43 24.32
C GLY A 252 12.22 18.97 25.32
N ASN A 253 11.83 19.69 26.37
CA ASN A 253 12.76 20.21 27.37
C ASN A 253 13.21 19.13 28.36
N LEU A 254 14.45 19.21 28.81
CA LEU A 254 15.02 18.34 29.84
C LEU A 254 14.69 18.86 31.24
N TYR A 255 14.24 17.98 32.13
CA TYR A 255 13.93 18.31 33.52
C TYR A 255 14.46 17.21 34.46
N ASN A 256 14.70 17.57 35.71
CA ASN A 256 14.95 16.59 36.76
C ASN A 256 13.78 15.61 36.90
N ALA A 257 14.11 14.34 37.12
CA ALA A 257 13.10 13.35 37.50
C ALA A 257 12.61 13.59 38.94
N PRO A 258 11.35 13.23 39.24
CA PRO A 258 10.83 13.31 40.60
C PRO A 258 11.69 12.52 41.59
N LEU A 259 11.77 13.04 42.83
CA LEU A 259 12.29 12.28 43.96
C LEU A 259 11.50 10.98 44.10
N HIS A 260 12.22 9.90 44.38
CA HIS A 260 11.64 8.58 44.44
C HIS A 260 12.51 7.70 45.33
N ASP A 261 11.93 7.25 46.43
CA ASP A 261 12.52 6.24 47.30
C ASP A 261 12.15 4.85 46.77
N THR A 262 13.16 3.99 46.63
CA THR A 262 12.99 2.67 46.01
C THR A 262 13.00 1.54 47.04
N SER A 263 13.11 1.85 48.33
CA SER A 263 13.24 0.87 49.40
C SER A 263 12.04 -0.09 49.45
N MET A 264 10.84 0.38 49.04
CA MET A 264 9.67 -0.48 48.93
C MET A 264 9.77 -1.59 47.88
N LYS A 265 10.74 -1.52 46.96
CA LYS A 265 10.82 -2.40 45.77
C LYS A 265 12.23 -2.86 45.44
N ILE A 266 13.09 -3.01 46.44
CA ILE A 266 14.47 -3.49 46.24
C ILE A 266 14.53 -4.74 45.33
N PRO A 267 13.74 -5.81 45.55
CA PRO A 267 13.80 -7.02 44.73
C PRO A 267 13.29 -6.83 43.29
N GLY A 268 12.35 -5.90 43.09
CA GLY A 268 11.69 -5.69 41.81
C GLY A 268 12.22 -4.49 41.01
N GLY A 269 13.06 -3.63 41.60
CA GLY A 269 13.62 -2.43 40.95
C GLY A 269 14.55 -1.51 41.73
N GLY A 270 14.88 -1.78 42.99
CA GLY A 270 15.59 -0.85 43.89
C GLY A 270 17.10 -1.09 44.03
N LEU A 271 17.79 -1.53 42.97
CA LEU A 271 19.25 -1.67 42.95
C LEU A 271 19.90 -0.61 42.06
N LEU A 272 21.10 -0.16 42.44
CA LEU A 272 22.04 0.59 41.60
C LEU A 272 23.11 -0.35 41.06
N SER A 273 23.50 -0.16 39.80
CA SER A 273 24.56 -0.95 39.16
C SER A 273 25.26 -0.17 38.06
N THR A 274 26.39 -0.69 37.60
CA THR A 274 27.06 -0.29 36.35
C THR A 274 26.68 -1.25 35.22
N SER A 275 26.86 -0.82 33.97
CA SER A 275 26.69 -1.68 32.79
C SER A 275 27.64 -2.88 32.85
N SER A 276 28.88 -2.67 33.27
CA SER A 276 29.91 -3.72 33.40
C SER A 276 29.51 -4.81 34.40
N ASP A 277 28.93 -4.45 35.55
CA ASP A 277 28.45 -5.43 36.53
C ASP A 277 27.27 -6.23 36.01
N LEU A 278 26.36 -5.63 35.24
CA LEU A 278 25.26 -6.35 34.61
C LEU A 278 25.72 -7.34 33.53
N VAL A 279 26.78 -7.01 32.79
CA VAL A 279 27.41 -7.96 31.86
C VAL A 279 28.12 -9.09 32.61
N ARG A 280 28.84 -8.79 33.71
CA ARG A 280 29.43 -9.82 34.57
C ARG A 280 28.39 -10.76 35.16
N PHE A 281 27.23 -10.23 35.55
CA PHE A 281 26.07 -11.04 35.96
C PHE A 281 25.60 -11.98 34.85
N ALA A 282 25.42 -11.47 33.61
CA ALA A 282 25.04 -12.31 32.47
C ALA A 282 26.08 -13.38 32.15
N ILE A 283 27.37 -13.06 32.18
CA ILE A 283 28.48 -14.00 32.00
C ILE A 283 28.43 -15.09 33.06
N ALA A 284 28.38 -14.72 34.35
CA ALA A 284 28.37 -15.68 35.46
C ALA A 284 27.13 -16.58 35.43
N LEU A 285 25.99 -16.05 34.99
CA LEU A 285 24.78 -16.84 34.80
C LEU A 285 24.91 -17.81 33.62
N ASN A 286 25.37 -17.34 32.45
CA ASN A 286 25.48 -18.15 31.23
C ASN A 286 26.54 -19.26 31.33
N THR A 287 27.59 -19.03 32.13
CA THR A 287 28.66 -20.00 32.40
C THR A 287 28.33 -20.97 33.54
N GLY A 288 27.12 -20.89 34.12
CA GLY A 288 26.67 -21.78 35.20
C GLY A 288 27.34 -21.53 36.56
N LYS A 289 27.98 -20.36 36.75
CA LYS A 289 28.65 -19.98 38.00
C LYS A 289 27.66 -19.62 39.11
N LEU A 290 26.46 -19.14 38.76
CA LEU A 290 25.44 -18.69 39.71
C LEU A 290 24.39 -19.76 40.06
N VAL A 291 24.02 -20.59 39.09
CA VAL A 291 23.09 -21.72 39.23
C VAL A 291 23.48 -22.83 38.27
N LYS A 292 23.11 -24.08 38.56
CA LYS A 292 23.42 -25.24 37.73
C LYS A 292 22.70 -25.16 36.37
N PRO A 293 23.22 -25.81 35.30
CA PRO A 293 22.62 -25.77 33.97
C PRO A 293 21.14 -26.17 33.92
N LYS A 294 20.71 -27.18 34.71
CA LYS A 294 19.30 -27.61 34.79
C LYS A 294 18.37 -26.51 35.30
N THR A 295 18.84 -25.73 36.27
CA THR A 295 18.09 -24.61 36.85
C THR A 295 18.06 -23.43 35.90
N LEU A 296 19.20 -23.13 35.26
CA LEU A 296 19.28 -22.13 34.21
C LEU A 296 18.31 -22.43 33.06
N GLN A 297 18.21 -23.70 32.65
CA GLN A 297 17.24 -24.13 31.65
C GLN A 297 15.79 -23.84 32.08
N GLN A 298 15.44 -24.08 33.35
CA GLN A 298 14.11 -23.71 33.87
C GLN A 298 13.88 -22.19 33.84
N MET A 299 14.88 -21.40 34.21
CA MET A 299 14.82 -19.94 34.16
C MET A 299 14.62 -19.40 32.75
N TRP A 300 15.16 -20.08 31.74
CA TRP A 300 15.08 -19.70 30.33
C TRP A 300 14.09 -20.54 29.51
N THR A 301 13.13 -21.16 30.20
CA THR A 301 11.98 -21.82 29.59
C THR A 301 10.74 -20.96 29.80
N SER A 302 10.07 -20.57 28.72
CA SER A 302 8.81 -19.84 28.81
C SER A 302 7.82 -20.61 29.66
N GLN A 303 7.28 -19.96 30.69
CA GLN A 303 6.20 -20.52 31.49
C GLN A 303 4.93 -20.65 30.63
N LYS A 304 4.00 -21.47 31.11
CA LYS A 304 2.70 -21.69 30.49
C LYS A 304 1.59 -21.34 31.45
N THR A 305 0.48 -20.82 30.94
CA THR A 305 -0.76 -20.74 31.73
C THR A 305 -1.37 -22.13 31.91
N THR A 306 -2.37 -22.25 32.79
CA THR A 306 -3.15 -23.49 32.95
C THR A 306 -3.86 -23.93 31.66
N ALA A 307 -4.10 -23.00 30.73
CA ALA A 307 -4.60 -23.27 29.38
C ALA A 307 -3.48 -23.63 28.37
N ALA A 308 -2.29 -23.99 28.85
CA ALA A 308 -1.10 -24.34 28.06
C ALA A 308 -0.52 -23.24 27.15
N ASN A 309 -0.98 -21.99 27.28
CA ASN A 309 -0.47 -20.87 26.49
C ASN A 309 0.92 -20.42 26.98
N HIS A 310 1.89 -20.32 26.07
CA HIS A 310 3.23 -19.81 26.38
C HIS A 310 3.20 -18.30 26.70
N THR A 311 3.91 -17.88 27.75
CA THR A 311 3.93 -16.48 28.21
C THR A 311 5.05 -15.62 27.62
N GLY A 312 6.05 -16.24 26.97
CA GLY A 312 7.29 -15.57 26.56
C GLY A 312 8.16 -15.10 27.73
N TYR A 313 7.88 -15.57 28.96
CA TYR A 313 8.61 -15.22 30.18
C TYR A 313 9.01 -16.49 30.93
N GLY A 314 10.31 -16.71 31.10
CA GLY A 314 10.87 -17.73 31.99
C GLY A 314 11.19 -17.13 33.36
N LEU A 315 11.43 -17.95 34.38
CA LEU A 315 11.56 -17.52 35.78
C LEU A 315 12.60 -16.38 35.96
N GLY A 316 12.16 -15.11 35.92
CA GLY A 316 13.04 -13.92 35.96
C GLY A 316 13.41 -13.25 34.63
N TRP A 317 12.99 -13.79 33.48
CA TRP A 317 13.55 -13.41 32.17
C TRP A 317 12.49 -13.38 31.06
N LYS A 318 12.57 -12.40 30.15
CA LYS A 318 11.93 -12.53 28.84
C LYS A 318 12.72 -13.51 28.00
N VAL A 319 12.02 -14.43 27.34
CA VAL A 319 12.61 -15.48 26.50
C VAL A 319 11.94 -15.45 25.14
N THR A 320 12.73 -15.14 24.11
CA THR A 320 12.28 -15.03 22.71
C THR A 320 13.20 -15.84 21.80
N SER A 321 12.75 -16.18 20.59
CA SER A 321 13.59 -16.77 19.54
C SER A 321 13.57 -15.85 18.31
N ARG A 322 14.72 -15.60 17.68
CA ARG A 322 14.81 -14.87 16.40
C ARG A 322 15.81 -15.59 15.51
N SER A 323 15.42 -15.88 14.26
CA SER A 323 16.25 -16.63 13.30
C SER A 323 16.80 -17.96 13.85
N GLY A 324 15.99 -18.65 14.68
CA GLY A 324 16.38 -19.90 15.35
C GLY A 324 17.27 -19.74 16.59
N GLN A 325 17.68 -18.52 16.93
CA GLN A 325 18.55 -18.23 18.06
C GLN A 325 17.75 -17.77 19.28
N LYS A 326 18.00 -18.40 20.43
CA LYS A 326 17.38 -18.03 21.71
C LYS A 326 17.97 -16.72 22.22
N HIS A 327 17.11 -15.78 22.58
CA HIS A 327 17.46 -14.52 23.25
C HIS A 327 16.82 -14.46 24.63
N VAL A 328 17.60 -14.10 25.64
CA VAL A 328 17.14 -13.91 27.02
C VAL A 328 17.50 -12.51 27.47
N TRP A 329 16.52 -11.77 27.98
CA TRP A 329 16.71 -10.36 28.26
C TRP A 329 15.73 -9.84 29.29
N HIS A 330 16.01 -8.64 29.81
CA HIS A 330 15.07 -7.86 30.59
C HIS A 330 15.33 -6.37 30.39
N THR A 331 14.27 -5.58 30.17
CA THR A 331 14.34 -4.11 30.15
C THR A 331 13.95 -3.54 31.51
N GLY A 332 14.44 -2.36 31.85
CA GLY A 332 14.08 -1.64 33.05
C GLY A 332 13.65 -0.22 32.74
N GLY A 333 12.53 0.20 33.32
CA GLY A 333 12.06 1.58 33.29
C GLY A 333 11.64 2.01 34.69
N GLN A 334 12.09 3.18 35.10
CA GLN A 334 11.77 3.78 36.39
C GLN A 334 11.98 5.30 36.31
N ALA A 335 11.48 6.06 37.30
CA ALA A 335 11.71 7.50 37.37
C ALA A 335 13.20 7.84 37.20
N GLY A 336 13.50 8.59 36.13
CA GLY A 336 14.83 9.06 35.79
C GLY A 336 15.78 8.04 35.15
N THR A 337 15.34 6.84 34.77
CA THR A 337 16.25 5.82 34.18
C THR A 337 15.56 4.95 33.12
N SER A 338 16.37 4.47 32.18
CA SER A 338 16.04 3.35 31.29
C SER A 338 17.23 2.41 31.21
N THR A 339 16.99 1.10 31.27
CA THR A 339 18.04 0.09 31.25
C THR A 339 17.64 -1.12 30.40
N VAL A 340 18.64 -1.87 29.92
CA VAL A 340 18.45 -3.17 29.31
C VAL A 340 19.64 -4.08 29.61
N LEU A 341 19.35 -5.36 29.85
CA LEU A 341 20.32 -6.45 29.80
C LEU A 341 19.84 -7.46 28.76
N PHE A 342 20.67 -7.72 27.76
CA PHE A 342 20.40 -8.63 26.67
C PHE A 342 21.50 -9.69 26.58
N LEU A 343 21.13 -10.97 26.40
CA LEU A 343 22.04 -12.09 26.28
C LEU A 343 21.57 -13.05 25.17
N ILE A 344 22.54 -13.48 24.37
CA ILE A 344 22.45 -14.59 23.44
C ILE A 344 23.22 -15.77 24.05
N PRO A 345 22.54 -16.75 24.67
CA PRO A 345 23.22 -17.80 25.43
C PRO A 345 24.23 -18.61 24.60
N ALA A 346 23.86 -18.93 23.35
CA ALA A 346 24.64 -19.79 22.47
C ALA A 346 26.05 -19.24 22.14
N THR A 347 26.20 -17.92 22.02
CA THR A 347 27.47 -17.25 21.70
C THR A 347 28.09 -16.57 22.91
N GLY A 348 27.41 -16.59 24.07
CA GLY A 348 27.82 -15.81 25.23
C GLY A 348 27.83 -14.29 25.00
N THR A 349 27.17 -13.81 23.94
CA THR A 349 27.11 -12.38 23.63
C THR A 349 26.13 -11.70 24.57
N SER A 350 26.58 -10.73 25.36
CA SER A 350 25.68 -9.92 26.19
C SER A 350 25.97 -8.43 26.10
N VAL A 351 24.89 -7.64 26.18
CA VAL A 351 24.94 -6.19 26.11
C VAL A 351 24.10 -5.61 27.23
N ALA A 352 24.72 -4.78 28.06
CA ALA A 352 24.01 -4.00 29.07
C ALA A 352 24.10 -2.51 28.75
N ILE A 353 22.97 -1.82 28.70
CA ILE A 353 22.90 -0.37 28.47
C ILE A 353 22.09 0.25 29.60
N MET A 354 22.60 1.33 30.18
CA MET A 354 21.94 2.07 31.25
C MET A 354 22.04 3.56 30.96
N CYS A 355 20.93 4.29 31.03
CA CYS A 355 20.95 5.75 30.85
C CYS A 355 20.08 6.47 31.87
N ASN A 356 20.44 7.71 32.16
CA ASN A 356 19.75 8.57 33.14
C ASN A 356 18.58 9.37 32.54
N LEU A 357 17.97 8.86 31.47
CA LEU A 357 16.73 9.40 30.90
C LEU A 357 15.65 8.31 30.96
N GLN A 358 14.48 8.63 31.50
CA GLN A 358 13.36 7.69 31.53
C GLN A 358 12.70 7.53 30.15
N LYS A 359 12.10 6.35 29.91
CA LYS A 359 11.33 6.02 28.69
C LYS A 359 12.15 6.01 27.40
N VAL A 360 13.42 5.60 27.47
CA VAL A 360 14.26 5.36 26.30
C VAL A 360 14.14 3.88 25.88
N PRO A 361 13.79 3.57 24.62
CA PRO A 361 13.67 2.19 24.14
C PRO A 361 15.05 1.60 23.81
N LEU A 362 15.71 0.96 24.79
CA LEU A 362 17.10 0.50 24.65
C LEU A 362 17.26 -0.90 24.03
N LEU A 363 16.20 -1.72 23.97
CA LEU A 363 16.30 -3.13 23.54
C LEU A 363 16.79 -3.27 22.09
N SER A 364 16.24 -2.47 21.17
CA SER A 364 16.61 -2.53 19.76
C SER A 364 18.09 -2.15 19.56
N LEU A 365 18.59 -1.16 20.30
CA LEU A 365 20.02 -0.81 20.30
C LEU A 365 20.88 -1.97 20.83
N ALA A 366 20.54 -2.54 21.99
CA ALA A 366 21.30 -3.65 22.56
C ALA A 366 21.35 -4.87 21.63
N ARG A 367 20.24 -5.17 20.95
CA ARG A 367 20.14 -6.27 19.98
C ARG A 367 20.97 -6.00 18.72
N ASN A 368 20.92 -4.79 18.18
CA ASN A 368 21.74 -4.40 17.02
C ASN A 368 23.23 -4.46 17.33
N ILE A 369 23.63 -4.00 18.53
CA ILE A 369 25.01 -4.10 19.00
C ILE A 369 25.41 -5.56 19.15
N ALA A 370 24.58 -6.39 19.81
CA ALA A 370 24.85 -7.83 19.96
C ALA A 370 25.06 -8.52 18.60
N ASN A 371 24.23 -8.20 17.60
CA ASN A 371 24.39 -8.72 16.24
C ASN A 371 25.67 -8.21 15.57
N THR A 372 26.01 -6.93 15.76
CA THR A 372 27.24 -6.33 15.20
C THR A 372 28.49 -7.05 15.73
N VAL A 373 28.52 -7.35 17.03
CA VAL A 373 29.70 -7.95 17.69
C VAL A 373 29.77 -9.48 17.58
N SER A 374 28.64 -10.16 17.35
CA SER A 374 28.60 -11.63 17.18
C SER A 374 28.98 -12.09 15.76
N SER A 375 29.47 -11.19 14.91
CA SER A 375 29.86 -11.48 13.52
C SER A 375 31.16 -12.29 13.37
N LYS A 376 31.65 -12.92 14.45
CA LYS A 376 32.52 -14.10 14.40
C LYS A 376 31.75 -15.27 15.04
N ALA A 377 31.62 -16.37 14.29
CA ALA A 377 31.03 -17.65 14.70
C ALA A 377 29.50 -17.82 14.60
N THR A 378 28.95 -17.62 13.40
CA THR A 378 28.02 -18.56 12.74
C THR A 378 28.06 -18.28 11.25
N ASP A 379 27.99 -19.32 10.42
CA ASP A 379 27.92 -19.20 8.96
C ASP A 379 26.93 -18.10 8.58
N GLU A 380 27.45 -17.02 8.02
CA GLU A 380 26.66 -15.96 7.43
C GLU A 380 25.72 -16.61 6.41
N LYS A 381 24.41 -16.60 6.70
CA LYS A 381 23.50 -16.25 5.61
C LYS A 381 23.82 -14.79 5.30
N LYS A 382 24.87 -14.60 4.48
CA LYS A 382 25.35 -13.29 4.05
C LYS A 382 24.12 -12.54 3.59
N SER A 383 23.84 -11.40 4.20
CA SER A 383 22.74 -10.54 3.74
C SER A 383 22.92 -10.39 2.24
N SER A 384 21.94 -10.83 1.46
CA SER A 384 22.07 -10.86 0.00
C SER A 384 22.33 -9.44 -0.47
N ASP A 385 23.40 -9.24 -1.25
CA ASP A 385 23.68 -7.94 -1.86
C ASP A 385 22.76 -7.76 -3.06
N TYR A 386 21.69 -7.01 -2.86
CA TYR A 386 20.70 -6.73 -3.90
C TYR A 386 21.10 -5.60 -4.85
N MET A 387 22.29 -4.98 -4.75
CA MET A 387 22.62 -3.79 -5.54
C MET A 387 22.44 -4.01 -7.06
N SER A 388 22.99 -5.11 -7.59
CA SER A 388 22.85 -5.46 -9.01
C SER A 388 21.40 -5.76 -9.42
N ALA A 389 20.61 -6.36 -8.51
CA ALA A 389 19.18 -6.60 -8.73
C ALA A 389 18.41 -5.27 -8.74
N ILE A 390 18.71 -4.37 -7.82
CA ILE A 390 18.11 -3.04 -7.71
C ILE A 390 18.39 -2.22 -8.98
N ASP A 391 19.62 -2.22 -9.50
CA ASP A 391 19.95 -1.48 -10.73
C ASP A 391 19.15 -1.98 -11.94
N ARG A 392 19.00 -3.30 -12.10
CA ARG A 392 18.15 -3.88 -13.15
C ARG A 392 16.68 -3.53 -12.97
N LEU A 393 16.20 -3.54 -11.73
CA LEU A 393 14.83 -3.18 -11.40
C LEU A 393 14.58 -1.69 -11.69
N LYS A 394 15.51 -0.79 -11.34
CA LYS A 394 15.45 0.64 -11.65
C LYS A 394 15.32 0.89 -13.16
N ALA A 395 16.11 0.20 -13.97
CA ALA A 395 16.02 0.32 -15.43
C ALA A 395 14.65 -0.11 -15.96
N ALA A 396 14.12 -1.24 -15.47
CA ALA A 396 12.79 -1.73 -15.83
C ALA A 396 11.67 -0.75 -15.40
N ILE A 397 11.75 -0.20 -14.19
CA ILE A 397 10.77 0.77 -13.68
C ILE A 397 10.79 2.05 -14.52
N ARG A 398 11.98 2.61 -14.81
CA ARG A 398 12.09 3.82 -15.64
C ARG A 398 11.47 3.61 -17.02
N HIS A 399 11.74 2.46 -17.64
CA HIS A 399 11.12 2.13 -18.92
C HIS A 399 9.59 2.11 -18.86
N GLU A 400 9.01 1.41 -17.89
CA GLU A 400 7.55 1.32 -17.74
C GLU A 400 6.93 2.69 -17.41
N VAL A 401 7.56 3.46 -16.50
CA VAL A 401 7.11 4.79 -16.11
C VAL A 401 7.13 5.75 -17.30
N GLU A 402 8.19 5.75 -18.10
CA GLU A 402 8.32 6.60 -19.29
C GLU A 402 7.38 6.16 -20.41
N GLN A 403 7.39 4.87 -20.77
CA GLN A 403 6.60 4.35 -21.87
C GLN A 403 5.09 4.47 -21.62
N LYS A 404 4.62 4.17 -20.40
CA LYS A 404 3.20 4.24 -20.04
C LYS A 404 2.80 5.61 -19.47
N GLN A 405 3.76 6.54 -19.37
CA GLN A 405 3.58 7.87 -18.82
C GLN A 405 2.93 7.82 -17.42
N ILE A 406 3.45 6.96 -16.54
CA ILE A 406 2.93 6.81 -15.18
C ILE A 406 3.33 8.05 -14.37
N PRO A 407 2.40 8.79 -13.75
CA PRO A 407 2.74 10.04 -13.07
C PRO A 407 3.70 9.83 -11.89
N ALA A 408 3.40 8.87 -11.01
CA ALA A 408 4.26 8.44 -9.92
C ALA A 408 4.19 6.92 -9.71
N PHE A 409 5.32 6.32 -9.36
CA PHE A 409 5.45 4.92 -8.99
C PHE A 409 6.44 4.79 -7.83
N SER A 410 6.09 4.04 -6.78
CA SER A 410 7.01 3.72 -5.69
C SER A 410 7.01 2.23 -5.42
N ILE A 411 8.16 1.71 -4.98
CA ILE A 411 8.36 0.29 -4.68
C ILE A 411 9.29 0.12 -3.47
N SER A 412 9.08 -0.93 -2.69
CA SER A 412 9.98 -1.39 -1.65
C SER A 412 10.21 -2.89 -1.70
N LEU A 413 11.41 -3.32 -1.26
CA LEU A 413 11.83 -4.72 -1.17
C LEU A 413 12.15 -5.04 0.28
N VAL A 414 11.65 -6.18 0.74
CA VAL A 414 11.84 -6.70 2.10
C VAL A 414 12.49 -8.08 2.02
N ASP A 415 13.57 -8.30 2.77
CA ASP A 415 14.21 -9.60 2.96
C ASP A 415 14.34 -9.89 4.47
N ASP A 416 13.74 -11.00 4.90
CA ASP A 416 13.54 -11.40 6.28
C ASP A 416 12.89 -10.26 7.10
N ASP A 417 13.63 -9.69 8.04
CA ASP A 417 13.14 -8.64 8.92
C ASP A 417 13.62 -7.23 8.53
N LYS A 418 14.07 -7.05 7.29
CA LYS A 418 14.67 -5.78 6.81
C LYS A 418 14.03 -5.28 5.52
N LEU A 419 13.73 -3.98 5.51
CA LEU A 419 13.53 -3.21 4.28
C LEU A 419 14.90 -3.00 3.61
N VAL A 420 15.18 -3.72 2.52
CA VAL A 420 16.51 -3.68 1.88
C VAL A 420 16.64 -2.53 0.88
N TRP A 421 15.54 -2.09 0.27
CA TRP A 421 15.50 -0.92 -0.62
C TRP A 421 14.08 -0.39 -0.74
N ALA A 422 13.93 0.92 -0.92
CA ALA A 422 12.68 1.57 -1.30
C ALA A 422 12.97 2.87 -2.05
N GLU A 423 12.20 3.16 -3.10
CA GLU A 423 12.40 4.35 -3.94
C GLU A 423 11.12 4.75 -4.66
N GLY A 424 11.04 6.02 -5.08
CA GLY A 424 9.97 6.57 -5.90
C GLY A 424 10.49 7.08 -7.24
N PHE A 425 9.62 7.06 -8.26
CA PHE A 425 9.89 7.42 -9.65
C PHE A 425 8.75 8.28 -10.17
N GLY A 426 9.07 9.29 -10.98
CA GLY A 426 8.10 10.29 -11.43
C GLY A 426 7.86 11.39 -10.40
N PHE A 427 6.64 11.95 -10.38
CA PHE A 427 6.28 13.11 -9.58
C PHE A 427 5.03 12.85 -8.75
N GLN A 428 5.15 12.99 -7.42
CA GLN A 428 4.01 13.03 -6.51
C GLN A 428 3.00 14.11 -6.96
N ASP A 429 3.53 15.27 -7.36
CA ASP A 429 2.77 16.39 -7.91
C ASP A 429 3.58 16.97 -9.08
N LYS A 430 3.13 16.73 -10.31
CA LYS A 430 3.83 17.14 -11.53
C LYS A 430 3.83 18.66 -11.71
N ASP A 431 2.72 19.33 -11.38
CA ASP A 431 2.56 20.77 -11.59
C ASP A 431 3.46 21.56 -10.62
N ARG A 432 3.60 21.07 -9.38
CA ARG A 432 4.52 21.61 -8.39
C ARG A 432 5.94 21.05 -8.46
N LYS A 433 6.21 20.15 -9.42
CA LYS A 433 7.50 19.45 -9.61
C LYS A 433 8.00 18.75 -8.35
N VAL A 434 7.10 18.20 -7.54
CA VAL A 434 7.45 17.42 -6.35
C VAL A 434 7.77 15.99 -6.78
N PRO A 435 9.01 15.50 -6.63
CA PRO A 435 9.36 14.14 -7.03
C PRO A 435 8.64 13.12 -6.15
N ALA A 436 8.29 11.97 -6.73
CA ALA A 436 7.84 10.83 -5.94
C ALA A 436 9.01 10.23 -5.15
N THR A 437 8.77 9.82 -3.91
CA THR A 437 9.76 9.14 -3.04
C THR A 437 9.18 7.85 -2.48
N ALA A 438 10.00 7.10 -1.72
CA ALA A 438 9.52 5.92 -0.99
C ALA A 438 8.43 6.25 0.04
N GLU A 439 8.40 7.50 0.52
CA GLU A 439 7.44 8.02 1.50
C GLU A 439 6.20 8.65 0.88
N THR A 440 6.17 8.84 -0.45
CA THR A 440 4.96 9.30 -1.15
C THR A 440 3.79 8.39 -0.81
N VAL A 441 2.69 9.01 -0.39
CA VAL A 441 1.47 8.32 0.03
C VAL A 441 0.53 8.17 -1.16
N TYR A 442 -0.10 7.01 -1.23
CA TYR A 442 -1.05 6.63 -2.26
C TYR A 442 -2.31 6.07 -1.60
N ARG A 443 -3.42 5.99 -2.34
CA ARG A 443 -4.54 5.13 -1.94
C ARG A 443 -4.23 3.71 -2.37
N VAL A 444 -4.14 2.76 -1.44
CA VAL A 444 -3.67 1.40 -1.74
C VAL A 444 -4.80 0.42 -2.10
N GLY A 445 -6.03 0.93 -2.23
CA GLY A 445 -7.22 0.17 -2.62
C GLY A 445 -7.41 -1.08 -1.76
N SER A 446 -7.72 -2.21 -2.41
CA SER A 446 -8.02 -3.48 -1.74
C SER A 446 -6.94 -4.10 -0.85
N VAL A 447 -5.71 -3.57 -0.83
CA VAL A 447 -4.75 -3.92 0.23
C VAL A 447 -5.30 -3.58 1.62
N SER A 448 -6.22 -2.60 1.72
CA SER A 448 -6.98 -2.26 2.91
C SER A 448 -7.63 -3.47 3.60
N LYS A 449 -8.11 -4.45 2.82
CA LYS A 449 -8.80 -5.64 3.33
C LYS A 449 -7.92 -6.43 4.30
N LEU A 450 -6.63 -6.55 3.99
CA LEU A 450 -5.67 -7.27 4.84
C LEU A 450 -5.59 -6.65 6.24
N PHE A 451 -5.65 -5.32 6.34
CA PHE A 451 -5.58 -4.64 7.63
C PHE A 451 -6.87 -4.85 8.43
N THR A 452 -8.03 -4.74 7.77
CA THR A 452 -9.33 -5.08 8.37
C THR A 452 -9.35 -6.53 8.86
N ASP A 453 -8.90 -7.45 8.03
CA ASP A 453 -8.95 -8.89 8.31
C ASP A 453 -7.98 -9.28 9.42
N VAL A 454 -6.76 -8.73 9.45
CA VAL A 454 -5.81 -8.92 10.56
C VAL A 454 -6.38 -8.40 11.87
N THR A 455 -7.08 -7.25 11.87
CA THR A 455 -7.73 -6.73 13.08
C THR A 455 -8.84 -7.66 13.58
N VAL A 456 -9.63 -8.26 12.68
CA VAL A 456 -10.61 -9.30 13.07
C VAL A 456 -9.91 -10.52 13.66
N MET A 457 -8.84 -11.00 13.01
CA MET A 457 -8.12 -12.18 13.47
C MET A 457 -7.46 -11.97 14.85
N GLN A 458 -7.07 -10.74 15.20
CA GLN A 458 -6.63 -10.42 16.57
C GLN A 458 -7.73 -10.62 17.61
N LEU A 459 -8.98 -10.29 17.28
CA LEU A 459 -10.15 -10.53 18.15
C LEU A 459 -10.60 -12.00 18.15
N VAL A 460 -10.27 -12.75 17.10
CA VAL A 460 -10.44 -14.21 17.11
C VAL A 460 -9.41 -14.87 18.04
N GLU A 461 -8.16 -14.39 18.04
CA GLU A 461 -7.10 -14.92 18.89
C GLU A 461 -7.33 -14.75 20.39
N ASP A 462 -8.04 -13.70 20.79
CA ASP A 462 -8.37 -13.40 22.18
C ASP A 462 -9.74 -13.97 22.61
N GLY A 463 -10.49 -14.56 21.67
CA GLY A 463 -11.78 -15.20 21.90
C GLY A 463 -12.98 -14.26 21.89
N THR A 464 -12.80 -12.99 21.50
CA THR A 464 -13.90 -12.01 21.36
C THR A 464 -14.79 -12.33 20.16
N LEU A 465 -14.20 -12.79 19.05
CA LEU A 465 -14.91 -13.16 17.82
C LEU A 465 -14.71 -14.64 17.48
N ASP A 466 -15.73 -15.25 16.88
CA ASP A 466 -15.69 -16.58 16.28
C ASP A 466 -15.85 -16.44 14.77
N LEU A 467 -14.94 -17.05 14.01
CA LEU A 467 -14.93 -16.99 12.54
C LEU A 467 -16.11 -17.68 11.89
N ASP A 468 -16.65 -18.72 12.53
CA ASP A 468 -17.56 -19.69 11.93
C ASP A 468 -19.00 -19.56 12.44
N THR A 469 -19.21 -18.70 13.43
CA THR A 469 -20.56 -18.31 13.88
C THR A 469 -21.25 -17.40 12.87
N ASN A 470 -22.59 -17.42 12.88
CA ASN A 470 -23.42 -16.53 12.07
C ASN A 470 -23.10 -15.06 12.42
N VAL A 471 -22.78 -14.26 11.41
CA VAL A 471 -22.44 -12.84 11.55
C VAL A 471 -23.56 -12.02 12.21
N GLN A 472 -24.82 -12.49 12.11
CA GLN A 472 -25.98 -11.88 12.78
C GLN A 472 -25.88 -11.90 14.31
N THR A 473 -25.04 -12.76 14.88
CA THR A 473 -24.71 -12.71 16.32
C THR A 473 -24.05 -11.38 16.70
N TYR A 474 -23.31 -10.77 15.77
CA TYR A 474 -22.63 -9.47 15.98
C TYR A 474 -23.41 -8.30 15.38
N LEU A 475 -24.12 -8.53 14.26
CA LEU A 475 -24.93 -7.55 13.56
C LEU A 475 -26.38 -8.06 13.36
N PRO A 476 -27.25 -7.99 14.38
CA PRO A 476 -28.60 -8.57 14.31
C PRO A 476 -29.49 -7.99 13.20
N ASP A 477 -29.22 -6.75 12.78
CA ASP A 477 -29.97 -6.05 11.74
C ASP A 477 -29.48 -6.36 10.32
N PHE A 478 -28.35 -7.06 10.17
CA PHE A 478 -27.84 -7.49 8.86
C PHE A 478 -28.60 -8.74 8.38
N LYS A 479 -29.51 -8.55 7.43
CA LYS A 479 -30.46 -9.55 6.91
C LYS A 479 -30.61 -9.40 5.39
N PRO A 480 -29.59 -9.74 4.59
CA PRO A 480 -29.74 -9.81 3.13
C PRO A 480 -30.79 -10.87 2.76
N ILE A 481 -31.34 -10.78 1.55
CA ILE A 481 -32.30 -11.76 1.03
C ILE A 481 -31.54 -13.08 0.77
N ASN A 482 -31.68 -14.02 1.71
CA ASN A 482 -30.97 -15.30 1.74
C ASN A 482 -31.94 -16.47 1.52
N PRO A 483 -32.21 -16.85 0.26
CA PRO A 483 -33.20 -17.88 -0.06
C PRO A 483 -32.79 -19.28 0.43
N ASP A 484 -31.49 -19.53 0.59
CA ASP A 484 -30.95 -20.83 1.03
C ASP A 484 -31.03 -21.02 2.55
N GLY A 485 -31.26 -19.95 3.34
CA GLY A 485 -31.29 -20.01 4.80
C GLY A 485 -29.96 -20.40 5.46
N ILE A 486 -28.85 -20.39 4.70
CA ILE A 486 -27.52 -20.75 5.21
C ILE A 486 -26.90 -19.55 5.93
N ASN A 487 -26.40 -19.78 7.14
CA ASN A 487 -25.73 -18.75 7.92
C ASN A 487 -24.51 -18.19 7.19
N ILE A 488 -24.36 -16.86 7.24
CA ILE A 488 -23.20 -16.14 6.71
C ILE A 488 -22.20 -15.97 7.86
N SER A 489 -20.95 -16.44 7.71
CA SER A 489 -19.90 -16.29 8.74
C SER A 489 -18.82 -15.26 8.38
N LEU A 490 -18.03 -14.84 9.36
CA LEU A 490 -16.86 -13.97 9.12
C LEU A 490 -15.86 -14.66 8.17
N ARG A 491 -15.63 -15.97 8.33
CA ARG A 491 -14.78 -16.75 7.42
C ARG A 491 -15.26 -16.63 5.98
N GLN A 492 -16.55 -16.79 5.74
CA GLN A 492 -17.11 -16.71 4.38
C GLN A 492 -16.98 -15.29 3.79
N LEU A 493 -17.17 -14.25 4.60
CA LEU A 493 -17.01 -12.86 4.16
C LEU A 493 -15.55 -12.55 3.76
N MET A 494 -14.60 -12.89 4.65
CA MET A 494 -13.16 -12.63 4.50
C MET A 494 -12.47 -13.53 3.45
N THR A 495 -13.17 -14.55 2.96
CA THR A 495 -12.69 -15.48 1.91
C THR A 495 -13.48 -15.31 0.60
N HIS A 496 -14.35 -14.31 0.53
CA HIS A 496 -15.20 -14.01 -0.64
C HIS A 496 -16.12 -15.16 -1.05
N ARG A 497 -16.69 -15.89 -0.07
CA ARG A 497 -17.59 -17.04 -0.24
C ARG A 497 -18.97 -16.86 0.40
N SER A 498 -19.29 -15.68 0.91
CA SER A 498 -20.61 -15.40 1.51
C SER A 498 -21.76 -15.41 0.50
N GLY A 499 -21.45 -15.30 -0.80
CA GLY A 499 -22.46 -15.17 -1.84
C GLY A 499 -23.03 -13.76 -2.01
N LEU A 500 -22.58 -12.79 -1.20
CA LEU A 500 -23.02 -11.39 -1.33
C LEU A 500 -22.66 -10.78 -2.69
N VAL A 501 -23.42 -9.76 -3.06
CA VAL A 501 -23.16 -8.87 -4.19
C VAL A 501 -21.77 -8.26 -4.12
N ARG A 502 -21.22 -7.83 -5.26
CA ARG A 502 -19.88 -7.21 -5.26
C ARG A 502 -19.86 -5.91 -4.49
N GLU A 503 -20.77 -5.02 -4.85
CA GLU A 503 -20.90 -3.64 -4.38
C GLU A 503 -22.25 -3.46 -3.68
N SER A 504 -22.30 -2.60 -2.67
CA SER A 504 -23.53 -2.27 -1.95
C SER A 504 -24.37 -1.21 -2.68
N PRO A 505 -25.70 -1.20 -2.59
CA PRO A 505 -26.52 -0.17 -3.22
C PRO A 505 -26.13 1.27 -2.80
N VAL A 506 -25.72 1.44 -1.53
CA VAL A 506 -25.22 2.70 -0.95
C VAL A 506 -23.76 2.54 -0.57
N GLY A 507 -22.92 3.55 -0.80
CA GLY A 507 -21.50 3.56 -0.38
C GLY A 507 -20.57 2.67 -1.22
N ASN A 508 -21.04 2.20 -2.38
CA ASN A 508 -20.24 1.46 -3.36
C ASN A 508 -19.09 2.28 -3.93
N TYR A 509 -18.27 1.61 -4.74
CA TYR A 509 -17.17 2.21 -5.50
C TYR A 509 -17.53 3.50 -6.26
N PHE A 510 -18.76 3.63 -6.78
CA PHE A 510 -19.16 4.75 -7.64
C PHE A 510 -19.70 5.96 -6.87
N ASP A 511 -20.20 5.73 -5.66
CA ASP A 511 -20.99 6.66 -4.86
C ASP A 511 -20.11 7.77 -4.24
N PRO A 512 -20.24 9.03 -4.69
CA PRO A 512 -19.44 10.15 -4.17
C PRO A 512 -20.00 10.76 -2.87
N THR A 513 -21.09 10.22 -2.31
CA THR A 513 -21.80 10.84 -1.17
C THR A 513 -21.19 10.57 0.20
N GLU A 514 -20.15 9.73 0.27
CA GLU A 514 -19.43 9.35 1.51
C GLU A 514 -20.36 8.88 2.66
N PRO A 515 -21.29 7.94 2.42
CA PRO A 515 -22.22 7.50 3.46
C PRO A 515 -21.51 6.75 4.58
N THR A 516 -22.16 6.62 5.74
CA THR A 516 -21.57 5.89 6.87
C THR A 516 -21.44 4.39 6.56
N LEU A 517 -20.55 3.71 7.29
CA LEU A 517 -20.41 2.26 7.17
C LEU A 517 -21.72 1.53 7.56
N ALA A 518 -22.45 2.08 8.54
CA ALA A 518 -23.75 1.57 8.95
C ALA A 518 -24.80 1.67 7.83
N ASP A 519 -24.90 2.82 7.14
CA ASP A 519 -25.82 3.00 6.01
C ASP A 519 -25.46 2.07 4.84
N THR A 520 -24.15 1.93 4.58
CA THR A 520 -23.60 1.01 3.57
C THR A 520 -24.04 -0.43 3.86
N VAL A 521 -23.89 -0.91 5.09
CA VAL A 521 -24.27 -2.28 5.49
C VAL A 521 -25.79 -2.45 5.52
N ALA A 522 -26.54 -1.46 5.99
CA ALA A 522 -28.00 -1.50 6.02
C ALA A 522 -28.59 -1.63 4.60
N SER A 523 -27.97 -0.99 3.60
CA SER A 523 -28.41 -1.07 2.21
C SER A 523 -28.33 -2.49 1.62
N LEU A 524 -27.54 -3.40 2.20
CA LEU A 524 -27.45 -4.79 1.73
C LEU A 524 -28.68 -5.63 2.07
N ASN A 525 -29.52 -5.18 3.01
CA ASN A 525 -30.73 -5.90 3.41
C ASN A 525 -31.77 -6.01 2.28
N SER A 526 -31.70 -5.14 1.26
CA SER A 526 -32.55 -5.22 0.07
C SER A 526 -31.97 -6.07 -1.06
N THR A 527 -30.76 -6.62 -0.89
CA THR A 527 -30.05 -7.36 -1.95
C THR A 527 -30.18 -8.87 -1.77
N PRO A 528 -30.32 -9.65 -2.86
CA PRO A 528 -30.22 -11.10 -2.83
C PRO A 528 -28.76 -11.58 -2.77
N LEU A 529 -28.55 -12.78 -2.21
CA LEU A 529 -27.30 -13.50 -2.43
C LEU A 529 -27.19 -13.90 -3.91
N VAL A 530 -26.04 -13.59 -4.52
CA VAL A 530 -25.69 -13.94 -5.90
C VAL A 530 -25.45 -15.44 -6.03
N TYR A 531 -24.84 -16.04 -5.01
CA TYR A 531 -24.59 -17.47 -4.92
C TYR A 531 -24.93 -17.99 -3.54
N LYS A 532 -25.28 -19.27 -3.46
CA LYS A 532 -25.35 -19.98 -2.19
C LYS A 532 -24.00 -19.89 -1.46
N PRO A 533 -23.95 -19.57 -0.15
CA PRO A 533 -22.69 -19.50 0.60
C PRO A 533 -21.83 -20.76 0.42
N ASP A 534 -20.51 -20.57 0.37
CA ASP A 534 -19.49 -21.61 0.14
C ASP A 534 -19.55 -22.36 -1.20
N THR A 535 -20.41 -21.99 -2.15
CA THR A 535 -20.43 -22.66 -3.46
C THR A 535 -19.49 -22.05 -4.49
N LYS A 536 -19.24 -20.73 -4.43
CA LYS A 536 -18.38 -20.03 -5.38
C LYS A 536 -17.63 -18.87 -4.72
N THR A 537 -16.41 -18.60 -5.19
CA THR A 537 -15.69 -17.37 -4.83
C THR A 537 -16.24 -16.21 -5.65
N LYS A 538 -16.85 -15.23 -5.00
CA LYS A 538 -17.36 -13.97 -5.56
C LYS A 538 -16.68 -12.82 -4.83
N TYR A 539 -15.73 -12.15 -5.49
CA TYR A 539 -15.07 -11.00 -4.91
C TYR A 539 -16.09 -9.93 -4.53
N SER A 540 -16.07 -9.48 -3.27
CA SER A 540 -17.09 -8.59 -2.72
C SER A 540 -16.48 -7.56 -1.79
N ASN A 541 -16.62 -6.28 -2.16
CA ASN A 541 -16.29 -5.14 -1.30
C ASN A 541 -17.37 -4.97 -0.23
N ALA A 542 -18.64 -5.21 -0.57
CA ALA A 542 -19.76 -5.23 0.34
C ALA A 542 -19.55 -6.21 1.51
N ALA A 543 -19.05 -7.42 1.24
CA ALA A 543 -18.75 -8.41 2.27
C ALA A 543 -17.73 -7.88 3.30
N ILE A 544 -16.69 -7.17 2.85
CA ILE A 544 -15.68 -6.61 3.76
C ILE A 544 -16.20 -5.37 4.50
N ALA A 545 -17.16 -4.63 3.94
CA ALA A 545 -17.87 -3.59 4.69
C ALA A 545 -18.62 -4.18 5.90
N VAL A 546 -19.26 -5.34 5.75
CA VAL A 546 -19.88 -6.09 6.86
C VAL A 546 -18.83 -6.50 7.90
N VAL A 547 -17.66 -7.00 7.47
CA VAL A 547 -16.54 -7.34 8.37
C VAL A 547 -16.09 -6.12 9.17
N GLY A 548 -15.96 -4.96 8.54
CA GLY A 548 -15.62 -3.71 9.22
C GLY A 548 -16.70 -3.24 10.20
N ALA A 549 -17.98 -3.42 9.88
CA ALA A 549 -19.07 -3.07 10.78
C ALA A 549 -19.13 -3.98 12.02
N VAL A 550 -18.74 -5.26 11.89
CA VAL A 550 -18.55 -6.15 13.04
C VAL A 550 -17.46 -5.59 13.97
N LEU A 551 -16.34 -5.11 13.43
CA LEU A 551 -15.30 -4.47 14.24
C LEU A 551 -15.88 -3.27 14.99
N GLU A 552 -16.53 -2.32 14.31
CA GLU A 552 -17.09 -1.12 14.94
C GLU A 552 -18.01 -1.45 16.13
N LYS A 553 -18.81 -2.51 16.01
CA LYS A 553 -19.75 -2.92 17.04
C LYS A 553 -19.11 -3.50 18.29
N GLN A 554 -17.94 -4.15 18.20
CA GLN A 554 -17.33 -4.85 19.34
C GLN A 554 -16.63 -3.92 20.35
N LEU A 555 -16.08 -2.80 19.90
CA LEU A 555 -15.20 -1.96 20.75
C LEU A 555 -15.66 -0.50 20.87
N ASP A 556 -16.83 -0.14 20.33
CA ASP A 556 -17.37 1.23 20.33
C ASP A 556 -16.37 2.28 19.79
N LEU A 557 -15.58 1.86 18.80
CA LEU A 557 -14.60 2.66 18.09
C LEU A 557 -14.82 2.47 16.59
N SER A 558 -14.65 3.53 15.81
CA SER A 558 -14.72 3.44 14.34
C SER A 558 -13.68 2.46 13.80
N HIS A 559 -13.97 1.89 12.62
CA HIS A 559 -13.10 0.92 11.96
C HIS A 559 -11.69 1.47 11.79
N ALA A 560 -11.57 2.70 11.30
CA ALA A 560 -10.30 3.37 11.09
C ALA A 560 -9.48 3.49 12.40
N GLU A 561 -10.15 3.79 13.51
CA GLU A 561 -9.51 3.95 14.81
C GLU A 561 -9.02 2.61 15.38
N GLN A 562 -9.77 1.53 15.18
CA GLN A 562 -9.34 0.20 15.60
C GLN A 562 -8.11 -0.28 14.84
N VAL A 563 -8.11 -0.15 13.52
CA VAL A 563 -6.95 -0.52 12.69
C VAL A 563 -5.74 0.33 13.06
N ARG A 564 -5.94 1.62 13.33
CA ARG A 564 -4.87 2.53 13.78
C ARG A 564 -4.24 2.04 15.08
N GLN A 565 -5.04 1.82 16.12
CA GLN A 565 -4.53 1.43 17.44
C GLN A 565 -3.92 0.02 17.47
N LYS A 566 -4.49 -0.93 16.73
CA LYS A 566 -4.09 -2.33 16.79
C LYS A 566 -3.00 -2.73 15.79
N ILE A 567 -2.83 -1.98 14.70
CA ILE A 567 -1.85 -2.29 13.64
C ILE A 567 -0.94 -1.11 13.32
N LEU A 568 -1.50 0.04 12.94
CA LEU A 568 -0.68 1.14 12.38
C LEU A 568 0.26 1.77 13.42
N ASP A 569 -0.25 2.11 14.61
CA ASP A 569 0.54 2.70 15.69
C ASP A 569 1.63 1.74 16.19
N PRO A 570 1.34 0.46 16.51
CA PRO A 570 2.37 -0.46 16.99
C PRO A 570 3.46 -0.76 15.94
N LEU A 571 3.10 -0.76 14.65
CA LEU A 571 4.07 -0.89 13.55
C LEU A 571 4.75 0.43 13.16
N GLN A 572 4.38 1.55 13.79
CA GLN A 572 4.90 2.89 13.47
C GLN A 572 4.67 3.25 11.99
N MET A 573 3.52 2.87 11.45
CA MET A 573 3.08 3.23 10.09
C MET A 573 2.50 4.65 10.07
N ASN A 574 3.35 5.63 10.41
CA ASN A 574 2.96 7.00 10.71
C ASN A 574 2.45 7.81 9.50
N HIS A 575 2.58 7.29 8.27
CA HIS A 575 2.07 7.90 7.04
C HIS A 575 0.87 7.12 6.48
N SER A 576 0.29 6.24 7.29
CA SER A 576 -0.82 5.38 6.89
C SER A 576 -2.08 5.70 7.69
N GLY A 577 -3.24 5.55 7.05
CA GLY A 577 -4.53 5.75 7.71
C GLY A 577 -5.70 5.49 6.78
N PHE A 578 -6.86 5.14 7.32
CA PHE A 578 -8.11 4.96 6.57
C PHE A 578 -8.85 6.28 6.30
N THR A 579 -8.32 7.38 6.83
CA THR A 579 -8.80 8.76 6.64
C THR A 579 -7.61 9.67 6.27
N VAL A 580 -7.91 10.81 5.66
CA VAL A 580 -6.89 11.77 5.24
C VAL A 580 -6.44 12.61 6.43
N THR A 581 -5.31 12.25 7.04
CA THR A 581 -4.66 13.05 8.10
C THR A 581 -3.78 14.16 7.51
N PRO A 582 -3.36 15.18 8.29
CA PRO A 582 -2.41 16.19 7.81
C PRO A 582 -1.10 15.60 7.28
N THR A 583 -0.61 14.53 7.92
CA THR A 583 0.59 13.81 7.49
C THR A 583 0.36 13.11 6.15
N VAL A 584 -0.76 12.38 5.99
CA VAL A 584 -1.14 11.74 4.72
C VAL A 584 -1.28 12.78 3.61
N LYS A 585 -2.02 13.86 3.86
CA LYS A 585 -2.29 14.91 2.87
C LYS A 585 -1.03 15.56 2.31
N LYS A 586 0.00 15.76 3.15
CA LYS A 586 1.27 16.36 2.74
C LYS A 586 2.04 15.51 1.73
N HIS A 587 1.92 14.19 1.83
CA HIS A 587 2.69 13.23 1.02
C HIS A 587 1.84 12.55 -0.06
N LEU A 588 0.53 12.85 -0.15
CA LEU A 588 -0.38 12.22 -1.09
C LEU A 588 -0.02 12.58 -2.54
N ALA A 589 0.14 11.57 -3.40
CA ALA A 589 0.28 11.75 -4.84
C ALA A 589 -1.04 12.13 -5.51
N THR A 590 -0.96 12.92 -6.58
CA THR A 590 -2.11 13.17 -7.46
C THR A 590 -2.43 11.87 -8.22
N GLY A 591 -3.59 11.28 -7.96
CA GLY A 591 -4.09 10.13 -8.70
C GLY A 591 -4.69 10.53 -10.03
N TRP A 592 -4.46 9.72 -11.07
CA TRP A 592 -4.98 9.97 -12.42
C TRP A 592 -5.79 8.80 -12.93
N MET A 593 -6.94 9.09 -13.53
CA MET A 593 -7.77 8.10 -14.22
C MET A 593 -7.56 8.18 -15.72
N ARG A 594 -7.88 7.07 -16.40
CA ARG A 594 -7.83 6.96 -17.86
C ARG A 594 -9.12 6.32 -18.36
N THR A 595 -9.66 6.84 -19.44
CA THR A 595 -10.84 6.29 -20.12
C THR A 595 -10.45 5.22 -21.16
N ASN A 596 -11.37 4.34 -21.56
CA ASN A 596 -11.12 3.34 -22.62
C ASN A 596 -10.64 3.94 -23.95
N ASP A 597 -11.03 5.18 -24.24
CA ASP A 597 -10.68 5.94 -25.44
C ASP A 597 -9.37 6.74 -25.30
N GLY A 598 -8.67 6.67 -24.17
CA GLY A 598 -7.31 7.18 -23.99
C GLY A 598 -7.20 8.54 -23.29
N ARG A 599 -8.32 9.21 -22.98
CA ARG A 599 -8.33 10.47 -22.22
C ARG A 599 -7.87 10.23 -20.79
N ARG A 600 -7.27 11.27 -20.17
CA ARG A 600 -6.81 11.24 -18.77
C ARG A 600 -7.37 12.43 -18.00
N PHE A 601 -7.73 12.19 -16.75
CA PHE A 601 -8.23 13.24 -15.85
C PHE A 601 -7.84 12.93 -14.41
N VAL A 602 -7.87 13.94 -13.54
CA VAL A 602 -7.53 13.79 -12.12
C VAL A 602 -8.60 12.94 -11.43
N ALA A 603 -8.16 11.96 -10.65
CA ALA A 603 -9.04 11.05 -9.94
C ALA A 603 -9.80 11.76 -8.81
N PRO A 604 -11.08 11.41 -8.56
CA PRO A 604 -11.81 11.90 -7.40
C PRO A 604 -11.20 11.39 -6.09
N ASN A 605 -11.36 12.16 -5.01
CA ASN A 605 -10.72 11.93 -3.71
C ASN A 605 -11.71 11.61 -2.57
N PHE A 606 -12.98 11.37 -2.87
CA PHE A 606 -13.97 10.99 -1.86
C PHE A 606 -13.65 9.62 -1.23
N LEU A 607 -14.09 9.44 0.01
CA LEU A 607 -14.01 8.20 0.77
C LEU A 607 -15.13 7.24 0.36
N LEU A 608 -14.78 5.96 0.19
CA LEU A 608 -15.77 4.92 -0.08
C LEU A 608 -16.57 4.63 1.19
N GLY A 609 -17.89 4.42 1.07
CA GLY A 609 -18.72 3.90 2.18
C GLY A 609 -18.32 2.47 2.57
N THR A 610 -17.84 1.69 1.60
CA THR A 610 -17.11 0.43 1.80
C THR A 610 -15.66 0.63 2.30
N GLY A 611 -15.42 1.62 3.16
CA GLY A 611 -14.09 2.04 3.62
C GLY A 611 -13.16 0.92 4.11
N PRO A 612 -13.64 -0.06 4.91
CA PRO A 612 -12.85 -1.23 5.32
C PRO A 612 -12.25 -2.02 4.16
N ALA A 613 -12.86 -1.94 2.97
CA ALA A 613 -12.45 -2.65 1.77
C ALA A 613 -11.43 -1.88 0.92
N GLY A 614 -11.27 -0.55 1.07
CA GLY A 614 -10.54 0.25 0.08
C GLY A 614 -9.99 1.63 0.47
N ASN A 615 -10.19 2.13 1.70
CA ASN A 615 -9.82 3.50 2.09
C ASN A 615 -8.43 3.65 2.74
N LEU A 616 -7.57 2.62 2.79
CA LEU A 616 -6.22 2.78 3.31
C LEU A 616 -5.38 3.68 2.40
N TYR A 617 -4.85 4.74 2.99
CA TYR A 617 -3.75 5.53 2.48
C TYR A 617 -2.46 4.99 3.09
N SER A 618 -1.41 4.79 2.28
CA SER A 618 -0.11 4.32 2.78
C SER A 618 1.01 4.62 1.78
N ASN A 619 2.25 4.40 2.20
CA ASN A 619 3.43 4.42 1.35
C ASN A 619 4.16 3.07 1.39
N VAL A 620 5.10 2.86 0.48
CA VAL A 620 5.79 1.57 0.34
C VAL A 620 6.72 1.25 1.52
N VAL A 621 7.15 2.26 2.28
CA VAL A 621 7.95 2.07 3.51
C VAL A 621 7.09 1.48 4.62
N ASP A 622 5.91 2.05 4.86
CA ASP A 622 4.96 1.56 5.87
C ASP A 622 4.42 0.18 5.50
N LEU A 623 4.07 -0.06 4.24
CA LEU A 623 3.72 -1.40 3.75
C LEU A 623 4.87 -2.40 3.91
N GLY A 624 6.11 -1.95 3.76
CA GLY A 624 7.31 -2.75 4.03
C GLY A 624 7.41 -3.19 5.49
N LYS A 625 7.06 -2.31 6.45
CA LYS A 625 7.01 -2.66 7.89
C LYS A 625 5.96 -3.73 8.18
N PHE A 626 4.81 -3.67 7.50
CA PHE A 626 3.79 -4.71 7.60
C PHE A 626 4.32 -6.07 7.10
N LEU A 627 5.00 -6.11 5.95
CA LEU A 627 5.65 -7.33 5.44
C LEU A 627 6.71 -7.88 6.41
N THR A 628 7.59 -7.01 6.92
CA THR A 628 8.59 -7.37 7.93
C THR A 628 7.94 -8.00 9.16
N CYS A 629 6.84 -7.44 9.66
CA CYS A 629 6.11 -8.00 10.78
C CYS A 629 5.60 -9.42 10.48
N MET A 630 5.07 -9.65 9.27
CA MET A 630 4.58 -10.97 8.87
C MET A 630 5.71 -12.01 8.78
N PHE A 631 6.89 -11.64 8.28
CA PHE A 631 8.06 -12.53 8.25
C PHE A 631 8.70 -12.78 9.62
N ASN A 632 8.48 -11.87 10.56
CA ASN A 632 8.92 -11.98 11.94
C ASN A 632 7.85 -12.61 12.85
N GLU A 633 7.03 -13.52 12.31
CA GLU A 633 6.03 -14.30 13.06
C GLU A 633 5.03 -13.42 13.84
N GLY A 634 4.73 -12.24 13.27
CA GLY A 634 3.86 -11.24 13.87
C GLY A 634 4.48 -10.48 15.05
N GLN A 635 5.75 -10.69 15.39
CA GLN A 635 6.41 -10.01 16.49
C GLN A 635 6.89 -8.60 16.10
N ILE A 636 6.79 -7.67 17.05
CA ILE A 636 7.32 -6.31 16.98
C ILE A 636 8.18 -6.02 18.21
N ASP A 637 8.90 -4.90 18.21
CA ASP A 637 9.83 -4.55 19.31
C ASP A 637 9.18 -4.53 20.70
N HIS A 638 7.87 -4.26 20.78
CA HIS A 638 7.11 -4.11 22.03
C HIS A 638 5.82 -4.93 22.06
N GLY A 639 5.81 -6.13 21.47
CA GLY A 639 4.64 -7.01 21.52
C GLY A 639 4.52 -7.91 20.32
N GLN A 640 3.29 -8.28 20.01
CA GLN A 640 2.94 -9.14 18.89
C GLN A 640 1.66 -8.61 18.25
N ILE A 641 1.68 -8.42 16.94
CA ILE A 641 0.52 -8.05 16.13
C ILE A 641 -0.37 -9.28 15.91
N LEU A 642 0.22 -10.44 15.62
CA LEU A 642 -0.51 -11.67 15.30
C LEU A 642 0.30 -12.89 15.74
N LYS A 643 -0.35 -13.96 16.22
CA LYS A 643 0.31 -15.25 16.48
C LYS A 643 0.72 -15.90 15.16
N GLN A 644 1.80 -16.68 15.21
CA GLN A 644 2.31 -17.40 14.03
C GLN A 644 1.26 -18.35 13.44
N ASP A 645 0.58 -19.14 14.29
CA ASP A 645 -0.45 -20.10 13.83
C ASP A 645 -1.62 -19.39 13.15
N THR A 646 -2.03 -18.23 13.67
CA THR A 646 -3.07 -17.41 13.07
C THR A 646 -2.63 -16.88 11.72
N TYR A 647 -1.42 -16.33 11.61
CA TYR A 647 -0.85 -15.91 10.33
C TYR A 647 -0.83 -17.07 9.32
N GLN A 648 -0.37 -18.26 9.74
CA GLN A 648 -0.38 -19.46 8.90
C GLN A 648 -1.79 -19.83 8.44
N SER A 649 -2.80 -19.72 9.30
CA SER A 649 -4.19 -19.98 8.91
C SER A 649 -4.70 -18.96 7.87
N MET A 650 -4.28 -17.69 7.98
CA MET A 650 -4.65 -16.64 7.03
C MET A 650 -4.02 -16.84 5.65
N ILE A 651 -2.77 -17.35 5.59
CA ILE A 651 -2.06 -17.57 4.31
C ILE A 651 -2.21 -18.99 3.76
N SER A 652 -3.00 -19.84 4.43
CA SER A 652 -3.30 -21.19 3.96
C SER A 652 -4.50 -21.17 3.00
N PRO A 653 -4.43 -21.88 1.85
CA PRO A 653 -5.58 -22.02 0.95
C PRO A 653 -6.79 -22.56 1.71
N GLN A 654 -7.88 -21.81 1.69
CA GLN A 654 -9.17 -22.35 2.08
C GLN A 654 -9.58 -23.44 1.09
N LYS A 655 -10.51 -24.30 1.49
CA LYS A 655 -11.00 -25.39 0.65
C LYS A 655 -12.45 -25.16 0.26
N ASP A 656 -12.85 -25.68 -0.88
CA ASP A 656 -14.27 -25.85 -1.22
C ASP A 656 -14.88 -27.08 -0.54
N PRO A 657 -16.22 -27.27 -0.64
CA PRO A 657 -16.88 -28.43 -0.04
C PRO A 657 -16.33 -29.78 -0.51
N ASP A 658 -15.71 -29.83 -1.69
CA ASP A 658 -15.07 -31.04 -2.24
C ASP A 658 -13.61 -31.21 -1.78
N GLY A 659 -13.12 -30.30 -0.92
CA GLY A 659 -11.77 -30.32 -0.36
C GLY A 659 -10.68 -29.74 -1.27
N LYS A 660 -11.04 -29.17 -2.43
CA LYS A 660 -10.10 -28.59 -3.39
C LYS A 660 -9.60 -27.23 -2.88
N PRO A 661 -8.28 -26.95 -2.97
CA PRO A 661 -7.73 -25.68 -2.53
C PRO A 661 -8.20 -24.52 -3.42
N LEU A 662 -8.59 -23.42 -2.77
CA LEU A 662 -8.94 -22.15 -3.38
C LEU A 662 -7.71 -21.27 -3.59
N SER A 663 -7.85 -20.25 -4.44
CA SER A 663 -6.84 -19.19 -4.63
C SER A 663 -6.86 -18.11 -3.53
N TYR A 664 -7.51 -18.38 -2.40
CA TYR A 664 -7.66 -17.45 -1.28
C TYR A 664 -7.46 -18.18 0.06
N GLY A 665 -6.69 -17.54 0.94
CA GLY A 665 -6.75 -17.75 2.38
C GLY A 665 -7.77 -16.80 3.02
N ILE A 666 -7.58 -16.46 4.29
CA ILE A 666 -8.38 -15.42 4.97
C ILE A 666 -7.76 -14.07 4.65
N GLY A 667 -8.42 -13.26 3.83
CA GLY A 667 -7.93 -11.97 3.34
C GLY A 667 -6.82 -12.05 2.27
N PHE A 668 -5.89 -12.99 2.37
CA PHE A 668 -4.77 -13.13 1.43
C PHE A 668 -5.15 -13.90 0.17
N ARG A 669 -4.80 -13.36 -1.00
CA ARG A 669 -4.78 -14.12 -2.26
C ARG A 669 -3.55 -15.01 -2.30
N ILE A 670 -3.70 -16.22 -2.81
CA ILE A 670 -2.62 -17.21 -2.94
C ILE A 670 -2.44 -17.53 -4.42
N GLN A 671 -1.23 -17.34 -4.91
CA GLN A 671 -0.82 -17.52 -6.30
C GLN A 671 0.46 -18.36 -6.36
N ASP A 672 0.80 -18.84 -7.55
CA ASP A 672 2.11 -19.41 -7.84
C ASP A 672 3.01 -18.36 -8.52
N LEU A 673 4.27 -18.30 -8.10
CA LEU A 673 5.34 -17.60 -8.81
C LEU A 673 6.52 -18.55 -8.95
N ASP A 674 6.66 -19.13 -10.13
CA ASP A 674 7.77 -20.04 -10.50
C ASP A 674 7.97 -21.18 -9.47
N GLY A 675 6.87 -21.77 -8.99
CA GLY A 675 6.87 -22.85 -7.99
C GLY A 675 6.87 -22.41 -6.53
N TYR A 676 6.88 -21.10 -6.25
CA TYR A 676 6.71 -20.55 -4.91
C TYR A 676 5.29 -20.08 -4.66
N ALA A 677 4.73 -20.44 -3.50
CA ALA A 677 3.48 -19.86 -3.02
C ALA A 677 3.69 -18.36 -2.73
N LYS A 678 3.08 -17.53 -3.58
CA LYS A 678 3.04 -16.08 -3.45
C LYS A 678 1.74 -15.69 -2.77
N VAL A 679 1.85 -15.01 -1.64
CA VAL A 679 0.70 -14.56 -0.84
C VAL A 679 0.70 -13.04 -0.77
N GLY A 680 -0.48 -12.45 -0.86
CA GLY A 680 -0.58 -11.00 -0.94
C GLY A 680 -1.95 -10.52 -1.32
N HIS A 681 -2.04 -9.24 -1.66
CA HIS A 681 -3.26 -8.68 -2.23
C HIS A 681 -2.91 -7.52 -3.18
N GLY A 682 -3.60 -7.47 -4.32
CA GLY A 682 -3.55 -6.34 -5.24
C GLY A 682 -4.59 -5.28 -4.87
N GLY A 683 -4.30 -4.01 -5.12
CA GLY A 683 -5.22 -2.90 -4.88
C GLY A 683 -5.54 -2.15 -6.17
N ALA A 684 -6.78 -1.70 -6.31
CA ALA A 684 -7.21 -0.72 -7.29
C ALA A 684 -8.23 0.20 -6.63
N VAL A 685 -8.09 1.50 -6.86
CA VAL A 685 -9.02 2.55 -6.45
C VAL A 685 -8.70 3.80 -7.28
N TYR A 686 -9.66 4.70 -7.44
CA TYR A 686 -9.53 5.92 -8.23
C TYR A 686 -8.13 6.54 -8.24
N GLY A 687 -7.46 6.41 -9.38
CA GLY A 687 -6.15 6.98 -9.63
C GLY A 687 -4.96 6.14 -9.20
N PHE A 688 -5.17 4.92 -8.68
CA PHE A 688 -4.09 4.14 -8.07
C PHE A 688 -4.20 2.64 -8.32
N SER A 689 -3.05 1.99 -8.47
CA SER A 689 -2.91 0.53 -8.53
C SER A 689 -1.79 0.07 -7.62
N THR A 690 -2.00 -1.00 -6.85
CA THR A 690 -1.05 -1.48 -5.84
C THR A 690 -0.84 -3.00 -5.94
N GLN A 691 0.35 -3.47 -5.57
CA GLN A 691 0.61 -4.86 -5.23
C GLN A 691 1.37 -4.91 -3.90
N LEU A 692 0.89 -5.74 -2.97
CA LEU A 692 1.59 -6.14 -1.76
C LEU A 692 1.74 -7.66 -1.78
N GLU A 693 2.95 -8.15 -2.05
CA GLU A 693 3.18 -9.56 -2.38
C GLU A 693 4.38 -10.10 -1.58
N ALA A 694 4.29 -11.36 -1.15
CA ALA A 694 5.28 -12.02 -0.32
C ALA A 694 5.49 -13.47 -0.75
N LEU A 695 6.72 -13.98 -0.59
CA LEU A 695 7.05 -15.41 -0.65
C LEU A 695 7.44 -15.89 0.76
N PRO A 696 6.50 -16.36 1.59
CA PRO A 696 6.74 -16.62 3.02
C PRO A 696 7.87 -17.61 3.29
N LYS A 697 8.01 -18.66 2.46
CA LYS A 697 9.09 -19.66 2.59
C LYS A 697 10.48 -19.07 2.38
N ARG A 698 10.60 -18.04 1.53
CA ARG A 698 11.86 -17.33 1.26
C ARG A 698 12.05 -16.11 2.16
N LYS A 699 10.96 -15.67 2.81
CA LYS A 699 10.86 -14.43 3.56
C LYS A 699 11.26 -13.19 2.75
N ILE A 700 10.87 -13.15 1.49
CA ILE A 700 11.03 -11.97 0.64
C ILE A 700 9.68 -11.39 0.29
N GLY A 701 9.58 -10.07 0.23
CA GLY A 701 8.33 -9.38 -0.08
C GLY A 701 8.56 -8.06 -0.80
N VAL A 702 7.52 -7.60 -1.49
CA VAL A 702 7.52 -6.39 -2.31
C VAL A 702 6.22 -5.65 -2.12
N ALA A 703 6.30 -4.34 -1.88
CA ALA A 703 5.16 -3.43 -1.95
C ALA A 703 5.41 -2.45 -3.10
N ALA A 704 4.46 -2.30 -4.02
CA ALA A 704 4.59 -1.38 -5.14
C ALA A 704 3.26 -0.67 -5.42
N VAL A 705 3.31 0.62 -5.73
CA VAL A 705 2.14 1.46 -5.96
C VAL A 705 2.38 2.41 -7.12
N SER A 706 1.35 2.61 -7.95
CA SER A 706 1.29 3.52 -9.09
C SER A 706 0.16 4.54 -8.89
N SER A 707 0.34 5.78 -9.34
CA SER A 707 -0.69 6.85 -9.33
C SER A 707 -1.39 7.04 -10.69
N LEU A 708 -1.68 5.91 -11.35
CA LEU A 708 -2.54 5.84 -12.53
C LEU A 708 -3.46 4.62 -12.42
N ASP A 709 -4.76 4.84 -12.57
CA ASP A 709 -5.75 3.75 -12.55
C ASP A 709 -5.55 2.79 -13.73
N GLY A 710 -5.94 1.52 -13.55
CA GLY A 710 -5.78 0.48 -14.57
C GLY A 710 -4.33 0.07 -14.85
N THR A 711 -3.38 0.38 -13.96
CA THR A 711 -1.96 -0.03 -14.09
C THR A 711 -1.60 -1.30 -13.32
N ASN A 712 -2.58 -2.05 -12.82
CA ASN A 712 -2.36 -3.31 -12.08
C ASN A 712 -1.47 -4.32 -12.82
N GLY A 713 -1.55 -4.37 -14.16
CA GLY A 713 -0.70 -5.22 -14.99
C GLY A 713 0.78 -4.84 -14.89
N VAL A 714 1.08 -3.55 -15.00
CA VAL A 714 2.45 -3.00 -14.87
C VAL A 714 2.98 -3.21 -13.46
N VAL A 715 2.20 -2.85 -12.43
CA VAL A 715 2.61 -3.03 -11.03
C VAL A 715 2.87 -4.53 -10.74
N SER A 716 2.02 -5.43 -11.22
CA SER A 716 2.22 -6.88 -11.06
C SER A 716 3.47 -7.39 -11.80
N ARG A 717 3.71 -6.93 -13.04
CA ARG A 717 4.89 -7.29 -13.83
C ARG A 717 6.18 -6.87 -13.11
N LEU A 718 6.24 -5.65 -12.61
CA LEU A 718 7.40 -5.12 -11.88
C LEU A 718 7.61 -5.82 -10.54
N THR A 719 6.54 -6.07 -9.77
CA THR A 719 6.61 -6.81 -8.50
C THR A 719 7.07 -8.26 -8.69
N ASN A 720 6.53 -8.97 -9.69
CA ASN A 720 6.97 -10.34 -9.99
C ASN A 720 8.42 -10.36 -10.49
N TYR A 721 8.84 -9.36 -11.27
CA TYR A 721 10.24 -9.24 -11.69
C TYR A 721 11.18 -8.96 -10.50
N ALA A 722 10.79 -8.07 -9.58
CA ALA A 722 11.52 -7.80 -8.36
C ALA A 722 11.69 -9.07 -7.51
N LEU A 723 10.62 -9.85 -7.28
CA LEU A 723 10.68 -11.12 -6.57
C LEU A 723 11.63 -12.13 -7.25
N ARG A 724 11.60 -12.22 -8.59
CA ARG A 724 12.52 -13.09 -9.35
C ARG A 724 13.98 -12.66 -9.24
N LEU A 725 14.24 -11.36 -9.29
CA LEU A 725 15.58 -10.81 -9.05
C LEU A 725 16.05 -11.14 -7.62
N MET A 726 15.16 -11.02 -6.63
CA MET A 726 15.49 -11.35 -5.24
C MET A 726 15.79 -12.84 -5.06
N ILE A 727 14.97 -13.74 -5.65
CA ILE A 727 15.24 -15.19 -5.68
C ILE A 727 16.60 -15.47 -6.31
N ALA A 728 16.88 -14.91 -7.50
CA ALA A 728 18.14 -15.13 -8.19
C ALA A 728 19.34 -14.65 -7.36
N THR A 729 19.19 -13.53 -6.66
CA THR A 729 20.24 -12.99 -5.77
C THR A 729 20.47 -13.91 -4.56
N GLN A 730 19.41 -14.36 -3.87
CA GLN A 730 19.53 -15.30 -2.76
C GLN A 730 20.16 -16.64 -3.19
N ASP A 731 19.87 -17.08 -4.42
CA ASP A 731 20.36 -18.34 -4.99
C ASP A 731 21.77 -18.21 -5.63
N GLY A 732 22.34 -17.01 -5.73
CA GLY A 732 23.59 -16.77 -6.46
C GLY A 732 23.51 -17.07 -7.96
N LYS A 733 22.31 -16.97 -8.56
CA LYS A 733 22.05 -17.25 -9.98
C LYS A 733 22.11 -15.98 -10.83
N PRO A 734 22.33 -16.12 -12.16
CA PRO A 734 22.22 -15.00 -13.08
C PRO A 734 20.88 -14.28 -12.95
N LEU A 735 20.92 -12.95 -12.90
CA LEU A 735 19.72 -12.12 -12.78
C LEU A 735 18.88 -12.23 -14.08
N PRO A 736 17.56 -12.50 -13.99
CA PRO A 736 16.70 -12.54 -15.16
C PRO A 736 16.69 -11.21 -15.93
N VAL A 737 16.48 -11.30 -17.24
CA VAL A 737 16.37 -10.13 -18.13
C VAL A 737 14.93 -9.62 -18.14
N TYR A 738 14.76 -8.30 -18.06
CA TYR A 738 13.47 -7.67 -18.31
C TYR A 738 13.24 -7.57 -19.81
N ARG A 739 12.16 -8.19 -20.31
CA ARG A 739 11.80 -8.13 -21.73
C ARG A 739 11.18 -6.77 -22.05
N MET A 740 11.63 -6.10 -23.11
CA MET A 740 11.21 -4.74 -23.50
C MET A 740 10.39 -4.78 -24.80
N THR A 741 9.56 -3.76 -25.07
CA THR A 741 8.76 -3.66 -26.30
C THR A 741 8.78 -2.27 -26.95
N GLY A 742 8.63 -2.23 -28.28
CA GLY A 742 8.54 -1.02 -29.09
C GLY A 742 7.26 -0.96 -29.95
N PRO A 743 6.98 0.15 -30.65
CA PRO A 743 5.85 0.25 -31.58
C PRO A 743 5.90 -0.83 -32.67
N ILE A 744 4.73 -1.21 -33.19
CA ILE A 744 4.65 -2.16 -34.32
C ILE A 744 4.96 -1.39 -35.61
N PRO A 745 5.84 -1.92 -36.50
CA PRO A 745 6.07 -1.32 -37.82
C PRO A 745 4.77 -1.16 -38.62
N ALA A 746 4.60 -0.04 -39.32
CA ALA A 746 3.35 0.32 -40.01
C ALA A 746 2.83 -0.78 -40.96
N GLU A 747 3.71 -1.35 -41.79
CA GLU A 747 3.36 -2.45 -42.72
C GLU A 747 2.77 -3.67 -41.98
N ARG A 748 3.33 -4.02 -40.81
CA ARG A 748 2.82 -5.11 -39.97
C ARG A 748 1.52 -4.74 -39.27
N ALA A 749 1.35 -3.46 -38.90
CA ALA A 749 0.12 -2.97 -38.32
C ALA A 749 -1.03 -3.06 -39.33
N GLU A 750 -0.82 -2.63 -40.57
CA GLU A 750 -1.80 -2.70 -41.66
C GLU A 750 -2.30 -4.14 -41.90
N GLU A 751 -1.40 -5.13 -41.87
CA GLU A 751 -1.78 -6.54 -42.00
C GLU A 751 -2.67 -7.02 -40.84
N LEU A 752 -2.47 -6.51 -39.62
CA LEU A 752 -3.20 -6.94 -38.43
C LEU A 752 -4.56 -6.28 -38.28
N VAL A 753 -4.72 -5.04 -38.76
CA VAL A 753 -5.98 -4.29 -38.60
C VAL A 753 -7.14 -5.06 -39.23
N GLY A 754 -8.23 -5.22 -38.47
CA GLY A 754 -9.39 -5.97 -38.93
C GLY A 754 -10.27 -6.49 -37.80
N LEU A 755 -11.43 -7.02 -38.19
CA LEU A 755 -12.32 -7.78 -37.32
C LEU A 755 -12.06 -9.27 -37.53
N TYR A 756 -12.01 -10.04 -36.45
CA TYR A 756 -11.80 -11.49 -36.50
C TYR A 756 -12.80 -12.20 -35.59
N ARG A 757 -13.25 -13.38 -36.01
CA ARG A 757 -14.25 -14.20 -35.31
C ARG A 757 -13.70 -15.59 -35.04
N ASN A 758 -13.89 -16.08 -33.81
CA ASN A 758 -13.73 -17.48 -33.50
C ASN A 758 -15.09 -18.17 -33.67
N GLU A 759 -15.22 -19.04 -34.67
CA GLU A 759 -16.51 -19.67 -34.99
C GLU A 759 -17.03 -20.60 -33.89
N LYS A 760 -16.13 -21.29 -33.17
CA LYS A 760 -16.51 -22.28 -32.14
C LYS A 760 -17.11 -21.62 -30.92
N GLU A 761 -16.56 -20.48 -30.51
CA GLU A 761 -16.98 -19.76 -29.31
C GLU A 761 -17.90 -18.57 -29.61
N ASN A 762 -18.12 -18.27 -30.90
CA ASN A 762 -18.79 -17.07 -31.40
C ASN A 762 -18.26 -15.78 -30.73
N LYS A 763 -16.92 -15.68 -30.60
CA LYS A 763 -16.25 -14.53 -30.00
C LYS A 763 -15.55 -13.69 -31.05
N PHE A 764 -15.64 -12.38 -30.90
CA PHE A 764 -14.98 -11.41 -31.76
C PHE A 764 -13.73 -10.83 -31.09
N THR A 765 -12.72 -10.54 -31.91
CA THR A 765 -11.61 -9.66 -31.54
C THR A 765 -11.39 -8.67 -32.68
N ARG A 766 -11.17 -7.41 -32.33
CA ARG A 766 -10.95 -6.33 -33.29
C ARG A 766 -9.57 -5.75 -33.05
N ILE A 767 -8.78 -5.64 -34.12
CA ILE A 767 -7.53 -4.91 -34.11
C ILE A 767 -7.74 -3.58 -34.84
N THR A 768 -7.45 -2.49 -34.15
CA THR A 768 -7.49 -1.13 -34.68
C THR A 768 -6.12 -0.49 -34.54
N GLU A 769 -5.86 0.52 -35.37
CA GLU A 769 -4.67 1.36 -35.27
C GLU A 769 -5.14 2.80 -35.04
N LEU A 770 -4.35 3.62 -34.35
CA LEU A 770 -4.52 5.07 -34.29
C LEU A 770 -3.16 5.71 -34.01
N ASN A 771 -2.74 6.66 -34.85
CA ASN A 771 -1.51 7.43 -34.68
C ASN A 771 -0.24 6.56 -34.49
N GLY A 772 -0.20 5.39 -35.13
CA GLY A 772 0.88 4.39 -35.04
C GLY A 772 0.73 3.37 -33.92
N ASP A 773 -0.21 3.57 -32.98
CA ASP A 773 -0.48 2.63 -31.89
C ASP A 773 -1.53 1.61 -32.31
N VAL A 774 -1.24 0.33 -32.06
CA VAL A 774 -2.11 -0.79 -32.44
C VAL A 774 -2.81 -1.32 -31.20
N PHE A 775 -4.12 -1.50 -31.27
CA PHE A 775 -4.94 -1.96 -30.16
C PHE A 775 -5.72 -3.20 -30.55
N MET A 776 -5.85 -4.15 -29.62
CA MET A 776 -6.66 -5.35 -29.76
C MET A 776 -7.70 -5.41 -28.66
N HIS A 777 -8.97 -5.53 -29.04
CA HIS A 777 -10.04 -5.81 -28.10
C HIS A 777 -10.14 -7.31 -27.83
N ARG A 778 -10.03 -7.74 -26.57
CA ARG A 778 -10.09 -9.16 -26.18
C ARG A 778 -10.65 -9.33 -24.78
N GLY A 779 -11.68 -10.17 -24.65
CA GLY A 779 -12.31 -10.45 -23.36
C GLY A 779 -12.91 -9.16 -22.80
N SER A 780 -12.52 -8.80 -21.57
CA SER A 780 -13.01 -7.60 -20.91
C SER A 780 -12.17 -6.34 -21.12
N TYR A 781 -11.13 -6.38 -21.95
CA TYR A 781 -10.20 -5.26 -22.07
C TYR A 781 -9.81 -4.97 -23.52
N ARG A 782 -9.41 -3.72 -23.74
CA ARG A 782 -8.63 -3.29 -24.90
C ARG A 782 -7.16 -3.25 -24.50
N TYR A 783 -6.31 -3.93 -25.25
CA TYR A 783 -4.86 -3.98 -25.03
C TYR A 783 -4.14 -3.26 -26.16
N GLU A 784 -3.11 -2.48 -25.83
CA GLU A 784 -2.09 -2.09 -26.80
C GLU A 784 -1.24 -3.31 -27.19
N LEU A 785 -0.98 -3.45 -28.49
CA LEU A 785 -0.08 -4.44 -29.06
C LEU A 785 1.26 -3.78 -29.40
N ARG A 786 2.35 -4.43 -29.03
CA ARG A 786 3.71 -3.93 -29.23
C ARG A 786 4.63 -5.03 -29.74
N SER A 787 5.70 -4.63 -30.41
CA SER A 787 6.73 -5.55 -30.92
C SER A 787 7.82 -5.75 -29.88
N ALA A 788 8.14 -7.00 -29.55
CA ALA A 788 9.19 -7.32 -28.62
C ALA A 788 10.57 -6.94 -29.18
N ALA A 789 11.39 -6.29 -28.37
CA ALA A 789 12.69 -5.75 -28.82
C ALA A 789 13.74 -6.82 -29.14
N ASP A 790 13.55 -8.05 -28.65
CA ASP A 790 14.48 -9.16 -28.79
C ASP A 790 14.27 -9.97 -30.09
N ASP A 791 13.03 -10.32 -30.41
CA ASP A 791 12.70 -11.22 -31.53
C ASP A 791 11.61 -10.67 -32.48
N GLY A 792 11.11 -9.45 -32.24
CA GLY A 792 10.07 -8.82 -33.06
C GLY A 792 8.67 -9.42 -32.90
N THR A 793 8.46 -10.36 -31.97
CA THR A 793 7.14 -10.98 -31.69
C THR A 793 6.16 -9.91 -31.24
N ILE A 794 4.93 -9.97 -31.74
CA ILE A 794 3.87 -9.06 -31.29
C ILE A 794 3.23 -9.63 -30.04
N VAL A 795 3.17 -8.81 -28.99
CA VAL A 795 2.58 -9.15 -27.71
C VAL A 795 1.67 -8.04 -27.23
N THR A 796 0.69 -8.37 -26.39
CA THR A 796 0.03 -7.36 -25.57
C THR A 796 1.06 -6.75 -24.62
N ASP A 797 1.14 -5.42 -24.59
CA ASP A 797 1.94 -4.67 -23.61
C ASP A 797 1.25 -3.32 -23.41
N ASP A 798 0.43 -3.20 -22.36
CA ASP A 798 -0.30 -2.01 -21.91
C ASP A 798 -0.35 -1.98 -20.37
N SER A 799 -0.91 -0.92 -19.80
CA SER A 799 -1.18 -0.75 -18.36
C SER A 799 -1.88 -1.95 -17.72
N PHE A 800 -2.77 -2.63 -18.47
CA PHE A 800 -3.57 -3.75 -17.97
C PHE A 800 -2.86 -5.11 -18.00
N GLY A 801 -1.93 -5.34 -18.91
CA GLY A 801 -1.40 -6.68 -19.13
C GLY A 801 -0.26 -6.76 -20.12
N PHE A 802 0.51 -7.84 -19.97
CA PHE A 802 1.71 -8.11 -20.74
C PHE A 802 1.79 -9.58 -21.18
N GLY A 803 2.30 -9.82 -22.39
CA GLY A 803 2.83 -11.12 -22.80
C GLY A 803 1.91 -12.06 -23.58
N THR A 804 0.66 -11.67 -23.87
CA THR A 804 -0.20 -12.46 -24.78
C THR A 804 0.30 -12.30 -26.21
N LYS A 805 0.83 -13.38 -26.80
CA LYS A 805 1.34 -13.38 -28.17
C LYS A 805 0.21 -13.23 -29.19
N VAL A 806 0.43 -12.40 -30.21
CA VAL A 806 -0.47 -12.18 -31.36
C VAL A 806 0.32 -12.43 -32.64
N GLN A 807 -0.22 -13.25 -33.53
CA GLN A 807 0.45 -13.64 -34.77
C GLN A 807 -0.59 -13.92 -35.86
N LEU A 808 -0.34 -13.42 -37.08
CA LEU A 808 -1.04 -13.92 -38.28
C LEU A 808 -0.39 -15.23 -38.72
N GLU A 809 -1.18 -16.30 -38.81
CA GLU A 809 -0.73 -17.55 -39.46
C GLU A 809 -0.71 -17.38 -40.98
N ASN A 810 -1.65 -16.58 -41.50
CA ASN A 810 -1.74 -16.08 -42.86
C ASN A 810 -2.63 -14.84 -42.87
N LYS A 811 -2.91 -14.25 -44.04
CA LYS A 811 -3.72 -13.03 -44.17
C LYS A 811 -5.13 -13.13 -43.57
N ASP A 812 -5.69 -14.34 -43.45
CA ASP A 812 -7.08 -14.58 -43.04
C ASP A 812 -7.20 -15.18 -41.64
N VAL A 813 -6.10 -15.64 -41.01
CA VAL A 813 -6.14 -16.34 -39.72
C VAL A 813 -5.23 -15.67 -38.69
N LEU A 814 -5.85 -15.17 -37.61
CA LEU A 814 -5.18 -14.57 -36.46
C LEU A 814 -5.11 -15.56 -35.29
N LYS A 815 -3.92 -15.70 -34.72
CA LYS A 815 -3.67 -16.48 -33.51
C LYS A 815 -3.39 -15.54 -32.34
N VAL A 816 -4.19 -15.68 -31.27
CA VAL A 816 -4.04 -14.93 -30.03
C VAL A 816 -3.86 -15.91 -28.87
N GLY A 817 -2.63 -16.05 -28.39
CA GLY A 817 -2.25 -17.11 -27.47
C GLY A 817 -2.54 -18.49 -28.05
N LYS A 818 -3.52 -19.21 -27.47
CA LYS A 818 -3.96 -20.53 -27.94
C LYS A 818 -5.19 -20.48 -28.85
N ALA A 819 -5.90 -19.35 -28.90
CA ALA A 819 -7.11 -19.20 -29.68
C ALA A 819 -6.79 -18.80 -31.13
N LYS A 820 -7.60 -19.30 -32.07
CA LYS A 820 -7.57 -18.93 -33.49
C LYS A 820 -8.83 -18.16 -33.86
N TYR A 821 -8.71 -17.18 -34.74
CA TYR A 821 -9.79 -16.35 -35.23
C TYR A 821 -9.65 -16.17 -36.74
N ASP A 822 -10.76 -16.29 -37.45
CA ASP A 822 -10.84 -16.07 -38.89
C ASP A 822 -11.24 -14.62 -39.16
N ARG A 823 -10.60 -13.99 -40.14
CA ARG A 823 -10.88 -12.61 -40.52
C ARG A 823 -12.30 -12.50 -41.05
N VAL A 824 -13.05 -11.54 -40.52
CA VAL A 824 -14.40 -11.21 -40.97
C VAL A 824 -14.32 -10.23 -42.14
N PRO A 825 -15.12 -10.41 -43.21
CA PRO A 825 -15.19 -9.45 -44.31
C PRO A 825 -15.47 -8.03 -43.84
N ASP A 826 -14.79 -7.06 -44.44
CA ASP A 826 -14.97 -5.64 -44.14
C ASP A 826 -16.23 -5.08 -44.78
N SER A 827 -17.38 -5.36 -44.16
CA SER A 827 -18.72 -4.92 -44.57
C SER A 827 -19.44 -4.21 -43.42
N PRO A 828 -20.36 -3.26 -43.69
CA PRO A 828 -21.11 -2.58 -42.64
C PRO A 828 -21.87 -3.59 -41.76
N PRO A 829 -21.72 -3.52 -40.42
CA PRO A 829 -22.49 -4.34 -39.48
C PRO A 829 -24.01 -4.20 -39.67
N PRO A 830 -24.83 -5.19 -39.28
CA PRO A 830 -26.30 -5.13 -39.41
C PRO A 830 -26.94 -3.99 -38.60
N GLN A 831 -28.22 -3.70 -38.86
CA GLN A 831 -28.94 -2.75 -38.02
C GLN A 831 -29.29 -3.42 -36.70
N ILE A 832 -29.25 -2.65 -35.62
CA ILE A 832 -29.61 -3.15 -34.29
C ILE A 832 -31.12 -3.35 -34.18
N PRO A 833 -31.60 -4.25 -33.30
CA PRO A 833 -33.00 -4.32 -32.92
C PRO A 833 -33.53 -2.97 -32.43
N THR A 834 -34.76 -2.62 -32.79
CA THR A 834 -35.38 -1.34 -32.40
C THR A 834 -35.45 -1.18 -30.89
N ASP A 835 -35.80 -2.24 -30.18
CA ASP A 835 -35.99 -2.24 -28.73
C ASP A 835 -34.70 -1.92 -27.96
N TRP A 836 -33.52 -2.12 -28.55
CA TRP A 836 -32.24 -1.78 -27.90
C TRP A 836 -31.88 -0.30 -28.03
N LYS A 837 -32.46 0.44 -28.98
CA LYS A 837 -32.11 1.84 -29.25
C LYS A 837 -32.26 2.72 -28.00
N GLY A 838 -33.36 2.55 -27.27
CA GLY A 838 -33.63 3.29 -26.03
C GLY A 838 -32.69 2.95 -24.87
N LEU A 839 -31.98 1.83 -24.93
CA LEU A 839 -31.04 1.37 -23.88
C LEU A 839 -29.62 1.87 -24.11
N ILE A 840 -29.23 2.15 -25.37
CA ILE A 840 -27.89 2.62 -25.70
C ILE A 840 -27.70 4.06 -25.19
N GLY A 841 -26.61 4.29 -24.47
CA GLY A 841 -26.31 5.59 -23.89
C GLY A 841 -25.31 5.54 -22.75
N GLU A 842 -25.18 6.68 -22.07
CA GLU A 842 -24.31 6.88 -20.92
C GLU A 842 -25.13 6.98 -19.64
N TYR A 843 -24.65 6.35 -18.57
CA TYR A 843 -25.33 6.31 -17.28
C TYR A 843 -24.32 6.57 -16.14
N GLY A 844 -24.81 7.09 -15.02
CA GLY A 844 -24.01 7.34 -13.81
C GLY A 844 -23.37 8.71 -13.78
N TRP A 845 -22.10 8.74 -13.37
CA TRP A 845 -21.36 9.95 -13.03
C TRP A 845 -20.29 10.29 -14.06
N ASP A 846 -19.86 11.55 -14.08
CA ASP A 846 -18.79 12.05 -14.95
C ASP A 846 -17.43 11.40 -14.61
N HIS A 847 -17.17 11.11 -13.34
CA HIS A 847 -15.91 10.48 -12.89
C HIS A 847 -15.89 8.96 -13.11
N ASN A 848 -17.04 8.33 -13.36
CA ASN A 848 -17.14 6.89 -13.60
C ASN A 848 -18.42 6.53 -14.36
N THR A 849 -18.32 6.61 -15.68
CA THR A 849 -19.46 6.44 -16.60
C THR A 849 -19.66 4.98 -16.96
N LEU A 850 -20.91 4.52 -16.87
CA LEU A 850 -21.37 3.27 -17.48
C LEU A 850 -21.83 3.55 -18.91
N TYR A 851 -21.18 2.93 -19.90
CA TYR A 851 -21.66 2.95 -21.27
C TYR A 851 -22.42 1.66 -21.58
N ILE A 852 -23.63 1.80 -22.11
CA ILE A 852 -24.38 0.71 -22.74
C ILE A 852 -24.37 0.97 -24.24
N PHE A 853 -23.88 0.01 -25.00
CA PHE A 853 -23.70 0.16 -26.45
C PHE A 853 -23.79 -1.21 -27.13
N GLU A 854 -24.06 -1.22 -28.43
CA GLU A 854 -24.12 -2.45 -29.20
C GLU A 854 -22.77 -2.71 -29.89
N ASP A 855 -22.31 -3.96 -29.88
CA ASP A 855 -21.12 -4.42 -30.60
C ASP A 855 -21.38 -5.81 -31.23
N GLU A 856 -21.28 -5.89 -32.56
CA GLU A 856 -21.49 -7.11 -33.37
C GLU A 856 -22.77 -7.92 -33.03
N GLY A 857 -23.89 -7.23 -32.87
CA GLY A 857 -25.20 -7.84 -32.62
C GLY A 857 -25.47 -8.20 -31.16
N GLN A 858 -24.68 -7.68 -30.22
CA GLN A 858 -24.85 -7.89 -28.78
C GLN A 858 -24.71 -6.56 -28.02
N LEU A 859 -25.48 -6.38 -26.94
CA LEU A 859 -25.26 -5.25 -26.03
C LEU A 859 -24.07 -5.51 -25.12
N TYR A 860 -23.33 -4.45 -24.82
CA TYR A 860 -22.19 -4.47 -23.92
C TYR A 860 -22.32 -3.39 -22.86
N ALA A 861 -21.74 -3.66 -21.69
CA ALA A 861 -21.51 -2.70 -20.64
C ALA A 861 -20.02 -2.39 -20.55
N LEU A 862 -19.62 -1.12 -20.72
CA LEU A 862 -18.29 -0.62 -20.34
C LEU A 862 -18.43 0.09 -18.99
N ILE A 863 -17.84 -0.51 -17.94
CA ILE A 863 -17.96 -0.07 -16.55
C ILE A 863 -16.57 0.12 -15.93
N GLU A 864 -16.43 1.08 -15.00
CA GLU A 864 -15.13 1.49 -14.43
C GLU A 864 -14.10 1.84 -15.50
N TRP A 865 -14.52 2.50 -16.57
CA TRP A 865 -13.70 2.96 -17.71
C TRP A 865 -13.00 1.92 -18.56
N PHE A 866 -12.85 0.66 -18.14
CA PHE A 866 -12.06 -0.32 -18.88
C PHE A 866 -12.58 -1.76 -18.85
N TYR A 867 -13.60 -2.09 -18.06
CA TYR A 867 -14.19 -3.43 -18.12
C TYR A 867 -15.31 -3.49 -19.14
N TYR A 868 -15.07 -4.24 -20.21
CA TYR A 868 -15.97 -4.42 -21.34
C TYR A 868 -16.70 -5.77 -21.24
N TYR A 869 -17.98 -5.78 -20.89
CA TYR A 869 -18.74 -7.02 -20.67
C TYR A 869 -19.82 -7.25 -21.72
N PRO A 870 -19.81 -8.39 -22.43
CA PRO A 870 -20.95 -8.80 -23.25
C PRO A 870 -22.15 -9.10 -22.36
N LEU A 871 -23.30 -8.52 -22.69
CA LEU A 871 -24.54 -8.73 -21.96
C LEU A 871 -25.39 -9.80 -22.64
N LYS A 872 -25.97 -10.69 -21.85
CA LYS A 872 -26.97 -11.64 -22.34
C LYS A 872 -28.36 -11.14 -21.99
N GLN A 873 -29.20 -10.97 -23.00
CA GLN A 873 -30.59 -10.56 -22.79
C GLN A 873 -31.37 -11.68 -22.09
N VAL A 874 -32.11 -11.32 -21.03
CA VAL A 874 -33.05 -12.22 -20.31
C VAL A 874 -34.47 -11.92 -20.73
N ASP A 875 -34.83 -10.62 -20.75
CA ASP A 875 -36.11 -10.11 -21.24
C ASP A 875 -35.92 -8.72 -21.85
N LEU A 876 -36.99 -7.96 -22.11
CA LEU A 876 -36.93 -6.64 -22.75
C LEU A 876 -36.05 -5.62 -22.00
N ASN A 877 -36.02 -5.68 -20.67
CA ASN A 877 -35.37 -4.70 -19.81
C ASN A 877 -34.32 -5.31 -18.87
N THR A 878 -34.15 -6.64 -18.87
CA THR A 878 -33.23 -7.34 -17.99
C THR A 878 -32.13 -8.06 -18.78
N PHE A 879 -30.89 -7.90 -18.33
CA PHE A 879 -29.71 -8.50 -18.91
C PHE A 879 -28.82 -9.10 -17.83
N THR A 880 -27.95 -10.05 -18.18
CA THR A 880 -26.95 -10.61 -17.27
C THR A 880 -25.53 -10.35 -17.74
N PHE A 881 -24.64 -10.13 -16.77
CA PHE A 881 -23.20 -10.18 -16.99
C PHE A 881 -22.76 -11.63 -17.32
N PRO A 882 -21.60 -11.81 -17.97
CA PRO A 882 -21.07 -13.14 -18.24
C PRO A 882 -20.65 -13.84 -16.93
N ASP A 883 -20.38 -15.15 -17.00
CA ASP A 883 -20.03 -15.98 -15.84
C ASP A 883 -18.56 -15.80 -15.35
N TYR A 884 -17.85 -14.82 -15.89
CA TYR A 884 -16.47 -14.43 -15.58
C TYR A 884 -16.35 -12.92 -15.28
N GLY A 885 -15.16 -12.49 -14.85
CA GLY A 885 -14.90 -11.09 -14.51
C GLY A 885 -15.36 -10.74 -13.09
N LEU A 886 -15.59 -9.45 -12.81
CA LEU A 886 -15.92 -8.98 -11.46
C LEU A 886 -17.41 -9.09 -11.12
N TYR A 887 -18.29 -9.06 -12.13
CA TYR A 887 -19.75 -8.98 -11.97
C TYR A 887 -20.48 -10.30 -12.27
N HIS A 888 -19.76 -11.43 -12.26
CA HIS A 888 -20.37 -12.71 -12.61
C HIS A 888 -21.54 -13.09 -11.69
N GLY A 889 -22.65 -13.53 -12.28
CA GLY A 889 -23.87 -13.88 -11.56
C GLY A 889 -24.80 -12.70 -11.24
N GLU A 890 -24.38 -11.47 -11.53
CA GLU A 890 -25.20 -10.26 -11.37
C GLU A 890 -25.80 -9.82 -12.72
N GLY A 891 -26.75 -8.90 -12.69
CA GLY A 891 -27.46 -8.44 -13.89
C GLY A 891 -27.60 -6.93 -13.99
N LEU A 892 -28.28 -6.51 -15.04
CA LEU A 892 -28.70 -5.14 -15.31
C LEU A 892 -30.21 -5.11 -15.51
N LYS A 893 -30.87 -4.14 -14.90
CA LYS A 893 -32.31 -3.89 -15.05
C LYS A 893 -32.54 -2.44 -15.44
N PHE A 894 -33.11 -2.22 -16.62
CA PHE A 894 -33.43 -0.91 -17.15
C PHE A 894 -34.83 -0.47 -16.74
N THR A 895 -35.00 0.82 -16.44
CA THR A 895 -36.30 1.48 -16.32
C THR A 895 -36.45 2.42 -17.51
N ARG A 896 -37.56 2.32 -18.24
CA ARG A 896 -37.85 3.16 -19.42
C ARG A 896 -38.87 4.24 -19.10
N GLY A 897 -38.70 5.39 -19.74
CA GLY A 897 -39.67 6.47 -19.79
C GLY A 897 -40.78 6.18 -20.81
N GLU A 898 -41.70 7.14 -20.95
CA GLU A 898 -42.84 7.06 -21.87
C GLU A 898 -42.43 7.04 -23.36
N ASP A 899 -41.24 7.55 -23.68
CA ASP A 899 -40.65 7.60 -25.01
C ASP A 899 -39.83 6.34 -25.38
N ASP A 900 -39.96 5.26 -24.57
CA ASP A 900 -39.20 4.01 -24.68
C ASP A 900 -37.68 4.17 -24.47
N ILE A 901 -37.24 5.34 -23.99
CA ILE A 901 -35.85 5.61 -23.65
C ILE A 901 -35.62 5.25 -22.18
N ALA A 902 -34.55 4.49 -21.89
CA ALA A 902 -34.18 4.19 -20.52
C ALA A 902 -33.87 5.48 -19.75
N THR A 903 -34.45 5.67 -18.57
CA THR A 903 -34.13 6.81 -17.68
C THR A 903 -33.06 6.44 -16.65
N GLU A 904 -32.92 5.14 -16.36
CA GLU A 904 -31.94 4.59 -15.43
C GLU A 904 -31.68 3.11 -15.71
N VAL A 905 -30.56 2.62 -15.17
CA VAL A 905 -30.23 1.19 -15.11
C VAL A 905 -29.70 0.85 -13.73
N VAL A 906 -30.19 -0.24 -13.14
CA VAL A 906 -29.58 -0.86 -11.95
C VAL A 906 -28.65 -1.95 -12.44
N ALA A 907 -27.34 -1.76 -12.30
CA ALA A 907 -26.32 -2.72 -12.71
C ALA A 907 -25.56 -3.24 -11.48
N ALA A 908 -25.63 -4.55 -11.23
CA ALA A 908 -25.08 -5.20 -10.04
C ALA A 908 -25.49 -4.49 -8.74
N GLU A 909 -26.81 -4.29 -8.57
CA GLU A 909 -27.46 -3.60 -7.45
C GLU A 909 -27.09 -2.11 -7.26
N VAL A 910 -26.28 -1.53 -8.14
CA VAL A 910 -25.95 -0.10 -8.13
C VAL A 910 -26.79 0.63 -9.17
N LYS A 911 -27.41 1.74 -8.76
CA LYS A 911 -28.26 2.57 -9.60
C LYS A 911 -27.45 3.59 -10.40
N PHE A 912 -27.60 3.59 -11.72
CA PHE A 912 -26.99 4.55 -12.64
C PHE A 912 -28.10 5.31 -13.39
N LEU A 913 -28.19 6.62 -13.16
CA LEU A 913 -29.13 7.50 -13.89
C LEU A 913 -28.62 7.77 -15.30
N ARG A 914 -29.50 7.86 -16.29
CA ARG A 914 -29.08 8.24 -17.66
C ARG A 914 -28.55 9.66 -17.67
N ARG A 915 -27.45 9.86 -18.40
CA ARG A 915 -26.81 11.16 -18.57
C ARG A 915 -27.32 11.83 -19.84
N GLU A 916 -27.47 13.14 -19.77
CA GLU A 916 -27.71 13.98 -20.96
C GLU A 916 -26.35 14.42 -21.52
N VAL A 917 -25.93 13.80 -22.64
CA VAL A 917 -24.63 14.05 -23.26
C VAL A 917 -24.80 14.38 -24.74
N GLY A 918 -24.25 15.52 -25.15
CA GLY A 918 -24.34 15.99 -26.54
C GLY A 918 -25.75 16.41 -26.91
N THR A 919 -26.14 16.18 -28.16
CA THR A 919 -27.52 16.45 -28.63
C THR A 919 -28.26 15.18 -29.03
N LYS A 920 -29.59 15.28 -29.14
CA LYS A 920 -30.41 14.24 -29.74
C LYS A 920 -30.13 14.16 -31.24
N ASP A 921 -30.46 13.02 -31.82
CA ASP A 921 -30.26 12.79 -33.26
C ASP A 921 -31.02 13.83 -34.09
N GLY A 922 -30.31 14.49 -35.02
CA GLY A 922 -30.87 15.51 -35.91
C GLY A 922 -30.89 16.93 -35.32
N GLU A 923 -30.62 17.10 -34.03
CA GLU A 923 -30.41 18.41 -33.44
C GLU A 923 -28.97 18.91 -33.68
N THR A 924 -28.77 20.22 -33.55
CA THR A 924 -27.45 20.84 -33.65
C THR A 924 -27.08 21.38 -32.28
N PHE A 925 -25.89 21.01 -31.80
CA PHE A 925 -25.33 21.51 -30.56
C PHE A 925 -25.28 23.04 -30.57
N ARG A 926 -25.53 23.68 -29.43
CA ARG A 926 -25.52 25.14 -29.29
C ARG A 926 -24.80 25.55 -28.03
N ILE A 927 -23.90 26.52 -28.15
CA ILE A 927 -23.38 27.27 -27.01
C ILE A 927 -24.20 28.55 -26.82
N ILE A 928 -24.06 29.15 -25.63
CA ILE A 928 -24.41 30.55 -25.42
C ILE A 928 -23.13 31.36 -25.66
N PRO A 929 -23.03 32.17 -26.73
CA PRO A 929 -21.85 32.98 -26.97
C PRO A 929 -21.58 33.94 -25.81
N VAL A 930 -20.32 34.07 -25.38
CA VAL A 930 -19.95 34.95 -24.26
C VAL A 930 -20.12 36.45 -24.55
N LYS A 931 -20.30 36.81 -25.84
CA LYS A 931 -20.59 38.17 -26.33
C LYS A 931 -21.55 38.12 -27.52
N PRO A 932 -22.27 39.22 -27.82
CA PRO A 932 -23.07 39.33 -29.04
C PRO A 932 -22.23 39.07 -30.30
N ILE A 933 -22.80 38.34 -31.25
CA ILE A 933 -22.07 37.93 -32.48
C ILE A 933 -21.59 39.13 -33.30
N ASP A 934 -22.35 40.22 -33.34
CA ASP A 934 -21.97 41.40 -34.12
C ASP A 934 -20.75 42.13 -33.52
N ASP A 935 -20.64 42.19 -32.19
CA ASP A 935 -19.47 42.72 -31.50
C ASP A 935 -18.23 41.87 -31.76
N LEU A 936 -18.40 40.53 -31.71
CA LEU A 936 -17.35 39.58 -32.05
C LEU A 936 -16.89 39.75 -33.50
N ARG A 937 -17.82 39.96 -34.43
CA ARG A 937 -17.52 40.16 -35.86
C ARG A 937 -16.74 41.44 -36.07
N ALA A 938 -17.19 42.56 -35.50
CA ALA A 938 -16.51 43.84 -35.58
C ALA A 938 -15.08 43.77 -35.01
N ALA A 939 -14.93 43.17 -33.83
CA ALA A 939 -13.62 43.00 -33.19
C ALA A 939 -12.68 42.08 -33.98
N ALA A 940 -13.19 41.01 -34.60
CA ALA A 940 -12.38 40.09 -35.38
C ALA A 940 -11.93 40.69 -36.72
N LEU A 941 -12.80 41.45 -37.40
CA LEU A 941 -12.46 42.15 -38.65
C LEU A 941 -11.47 43.31 -38.44
N ALA A 942 -11.49 43.94 -37.26
CA ALA A 942 -10.50 44.95 -36.88
C ALA A 942 -9.13 44.37 -36.49
N ALA A 943 -9.05 43.05 -36.28
CA ALA A 943 -7.82 42.36 -35.91
C ALA A 943 -7.08 41.81 -37.14
N SER A 944 -5.79 41.51 -37.00
CA SER A 944 -4.98 40.86 -38.03
C SER A 944 -4.46 39.50 -37.56
N PRO A 945 -4.28 38.53 -38.47
CA PRO A 945 -3.63 37.26 -38.14
C PRO A 945 -2.26 37.45 -37.49
N PRO A 946 -1.81 36.51 -36.63
CA PRO A 946 -0.49 36.59 -36.04
C PRO A 946 0.60 36.57 -37.13
N PRO A 947 1.67 37.37 -37.00
CA PRO A 947 2.73 37.41 -38.00
C PRO A 947 3.51 36.10 -38.04
N GLU A 948 3.78 35.61 -39.25
CA GLU A 948 4.47 34.34 -39.49
C GLU A 948 5.74 34.55 -40.34
N PRO A 949 6.92 34.70 -39.72
CA PRO A 949 8.19 34.78 -40.45
C PRO A 949 8.57 33.41 -40.99
N GLY A 950 8.94 33.34 -42.27
CA GLY A 950 9.38 32.10 -42.91
C GLY A 950 9.07 32.02 -44.40
N ASN A 951 9.62 30.99 -45.04
CA ASN A 951 9.36 30.64 -46.43
C ASN A 951 8.17 29.70 -46.50
N TYR A 952 7.06 30.19 -47.05
CA TYR A 952 5.81 29.44 -47.22
C TYR A 952 5.47 29.32 -48.69
N ARG A 953 4.71 28.28 -49.04
CA ARG A 953 4.15 28.12 -50.39
C ARG A 953 3.10 29.20 -50.66
N GLN A 954 2.98 29.61 -51.91
CA GLN A 954 1.88 30.48 -52.34
C GLN A 954 0.56 29.72 -52.20
N PRO A 955 -0.50 30.34 -51.65
CA PRO A 955 -1.83 29.74 -51.61
C PRO A 955 -2.37 29.44 -53.01
N ASP A 956 -2.97 28.28 -53.18
CA ASP A 956 -3.71 27.84 -54.38
C ASP A 956 -5.00 27.18 -53.89
N LEU A 957 -5.91 28.02 -53.39
CA LEU A 957 -7.20 27.60 -52.85
C LEU A 957 -8.15 27.31 -54.00
N VAL A 958 -8.69 26.09 -54.03
CA VAL A 958 -9.64 25.64 -55.05
C VAL A 958 -10.90 25.09 -54.41
N ASP A 959 -12.03 25.29 -55.10
CA ASP A 959 -13.31 24.75 -54.66
C ASP A 959 -13.40 23.25 -54.95
N LEU A 960 -13.63 22.44 -53.92
CA LEU A 960 -13.76 20.98 -54.03
C LEU A 960 -14.77 20.54 -55.10
N THR A 961 -15.90 21.26 -55.22
CA THR A 961 -16.99 20.88 -56.14
C THR A 961 -16.64 21.12 -57.61
N THR A 962 -15.66 21.98 -57.89
CA THR A 962 -15.13 22.18 -59.24
C THR A 962 -14.23 21.04 -59.68
N LEU A 963 -13.58 20.35 -58.72
CA LEU A 963 -12.74 19.18 -58.99
C LEU A 963 -13.54 17.88 -59.04
N ASP A 964 -14.53 17.71 -58.15
CA ASP A 964 -15.46 16.58 -58.16
C ASP A 964 -16.89 17.06 -57.80
N PRO A 965 -17.81 17.22 -58.79
CA PRO A 965 -19.15 17.73 -58.56
C PRO A 965 -20.06 16.77 -57.79
N THR A 966 -19.59 15.55 -57.49
CA THR A 966 -20.35 14.60 -56.67
C THR A 966 -20.09 14.76 -55.17
N ILE A 967 -19.08 15.53 -54.75
CA ILE A 967 -18.89 15.90 -53.36
C ILE A 967 -20.05 16.81 -52.95
N LYS A 968 -20.76 16.46 -51.88
CA LYS A 968 -21.87 17.27 -51.36
C LYS A 968 -21.36 18.30 -50.36
N LEU A 969 -22.03 19.43 -50.29
CA LEU A 969 -21.74 20.50 -49.34
C LEU A 969 -22.91 20.68 -48.36
N ASP A 970 -22.59 20.76 -47.08
CA ASP A 970 -23.46 21.18 -45.98
C ASP A 970 -22.64 22.13 -45.09
N ILE A 971 -22.24 23.26 -45.69
CA ILE A 971 -21.35 24.25 -45.08
C ILE A 971 -22.07 24.95 -43.93
N ARG A 972 -21.87 24.44 -42.72
CA ARG A 972 -22.67 24.82 -41.53
C ARG A 972 -22.57 26.30 -41.20
N TYR A 973 -21.40 26.87 -41.39
CA TYR A 973 -21.12 28.27 -41.08
C TYR A 973 -21.64 29.26 -42.15
N ALA A 974 -22.18 28.78 -43.27
CA ALA A 974 -22.96 29.60 -44.22
C ALA A 974 -24.45 29.70 -43.84
N THR A 975 -24.88 29.00 -42.77
CA THR A 975 -26.26 29.00 -42.27
C THR A 975 -26.27 29.25 -40.76
N LYS A 976 -27.46 29.34 -40.15
CA LYS A 976 -27.58 29.36 -38.68
C LYS A 976 -27.45 27.95 -38.07
N ASN A 977 -27.17 26.90 -38.84
CA ASN A 977 -27.13 25.53 -38.35
C ASN A 977 -25.72 25.11 -37.90
N ASN A 978 -25.21 25.74 -36.84
CA ASN A 978 -23.88 25.50 -36.26
C ASN A 978 -23.88 25.80 -34.75
N PHE A 979 -22.77 25.55 -34.05
CA PHE A 979 -22.72 25.72 -32.60
C PHE A 979 -23.06 27.12 -32.05
N THR A 980 -22.96 28.19 -32.84
CA THR A 980 -23.19 29.58 -32.38
C THR A 980 -24.57 30.15 -32.71
N GLY A 981 -25.29 29.60 -33.70
CA GLY A 981 -26.55 30.20 -34.16
C GLY A 981 -26.44 31.33 -35.19
N ALA A 982 -25.23 31.65 -35.64
CA ALA A 982 -24.99 32.76 -36.57
C ALA A 982 -24.43 32.32 -37.93
N VAL A 983 -24.53 33.21 -38.91
CA VAL A 983 -23.93 33.05 -40.24
C VAL A 983 -22.57 33.75 -40.27
N PHE A 984 -21.54 33.05 -40.77
CA PHE A 984 -20.16 33.54 -40.87
C PHE A 984 -19.65 33.59 -42.31
N TYR A 985 -20.13 32.69 -43.19
CA TYR A 985 -19.80 32.70 -44.61
C TYR A 985 -20.99 33.22 -45.42
N LYS A 986 -20.75 34.02 -46.47
CA LYS A 986 -21.83 34.51 -47.34
C LYS A 986 -22.22 33.51 -48.42
N GLN A 987 -21.32 32.57 -48.76
CA GLN A 987 -21.56 31.53 -49.74
C GLN A 987 -21.21 30.14 -49.20
N PRO A 988 -22.01 29.10 -49.51
CA PRO A 988 -21.77 27.73 -49.04
C PRO A 988 -20.78 26.99 -49.95
N ARG A 989 -19.57 27.53 -50.13
CA ARG A 989 -18.48 26.93 -50.91
C ARG A 989 -17.46 26.24 -50.00
N SER A 990 -16.61 25.38 -50.57
CA SER A 990 -15.57 24.66 -49.82
C SER A 990 -14.22 24.75 -50.50
N PHE A 991 -13.36 25.63 -49.98
CA PHE A 991 -12.02 25.85 -50.54
C PHE A 991 -10.95 25.06 -49.78
N MET A 992 -9.97 24.51 -50.48
CA MET A 992 -8.80 23.87 -49.92
C MET A 992 -7.57 24.13 -50.78
N GLN A 993 -6.35 24.02 -50.22
CA GLN A 993 -5.14 24.03 -51.03
C GLN A 993 -5.20 22.88 -52.04
N ARG A 994 -4.90 23.15 -53.32
CA ARG A 994 -5.06 22.17 -54.41
C ARG A 994 -4.56 20.75 -54.08
N PRO A 995 -3.35 20.54 -53.52
CA PRO A 995 -2.90 19.19 -53.18
C PRO A 995 -3.78 18.48 -52.15
N ALA A 996 -4.30 19.23 -51.16
CA ALA A 996 -5.23 18.69 -50.16
C ALA A 996 -6.62 18.44 -50.78
N ALA A 997 -7.08 19.34 -51.66
CA ALA A 997 -8.34 19.20 -52.39
C ALA A 997 -8.35 17.93 -53.27
N GLU A 998 -7.28 17.72 -54.04
CA GLU A 998 -7.09 16.53 -54.88
C GLU A 998 -7.04 15.24 -54.03
N ALA A 999 -6.47 15.30 -52.83
CA ALA A 999 -6.47 14.18 -51.90
C ALA A 999 -7.89 13.83 -51.41
N VAL A 1000 -8.72 14.83 -51.09
CA VAL A 1000 -10.16 14.63 -50.78
C VAL A 1000 -10.90 14.01 -51.98
N VAL A 1001 -10.60 14.44 -53.21
CA VAL A 1001 -11.21 13.86 -54.43
C VAL A 1001 -10.85 12.38 -54.57
N ARG A 1002 -9.60 12.00 -54.33
CA ARG A 1002 -9.19 10.58 -54.35
C ARG A 1002 -9.86 9.77 -53.23
N ALA A 1003 -9.97 10.32 -52.03
CA ALA A 1003 -10.72 9.73 -50.92
C ALA A 1003 -12.20 9.50 -51.29
N ASN A 1004 -12.86 10.50 -51.88
CA ASN A 1004 -14.25 10.39 -52.35
C ASN A 1004 -14.39 9.30 -53.44
N ALA A 1005 -13.48 9.25 -54.40
CA ALA A 1005 -13.47 8.22 -55.44
C ALA A 1005 -13.33 6.80 -54.88
N ARG A 1006 -12.58 6.63 -53.79
CA ARG A 1006 -12.47 5.35 -53.07
C ARG A 1006 -13.77 4.96 -52.39
N LEU A 1007 -14.46 5.90 -51.76
CA LEU A 1007 -15.76 5.68 -51.09
C LEU A 1007 -16.90 5.36 -52.06
N LYS A 1008 -16.89 5.95 -53.28
CA LYS A 1008 -17.88 5.64 -54.31
C LYS A 1008 -17.94 4.15 -54.65
N LYS A 1009 -16.79 3.48 -54.67
CA LYS A 1009 -16.70 2.02 -54.89
C LYS A 1009 -17.42 1.21 -53.80
N ARG A 1010 -17.72 1.83 -52.65
CA ARG A 1010 -18.48 1.26 -51.53
C ARG A 1010 -19.90 1.82 -51.40
N GLY A 1011 -20.40 2.55 -52.40
CA GLY A 1011 -21.75 3.12 -52.37
C GLY A 1011 -21.89 4.37 -51.48
N LEU A 1012 -20.77 5.01 -51.11
CA LEU A 1012 -20.71 6.17 -50.22
C LEU A 1012 -20.10 7.38 -50.93
N GLY A 1013 -20.40 8.58 -50.45
CA GLY A 1013 -19.73 9.81 -50.87
C GLY A 1013 -19.41 10.71 -49.67
N LEU A 1014 -18.61 11.75 -49.90
CA LEU A 1014 -18.25 12.74 -48.89
C LEU A 1014 -19.23 13.93 -48.86
N LEU A 1015 -19.60 14.33 -47.64
CA LEU A 1015 -20.34 15.54 -47.34
C LEU A 1015 -19.46 16.48 -46.51
N ILE A 1016 -19.19 17.68 -47.01
CA ILE A 1016 -18.28 18.64 -46.37
C ILE A 1016 -19.05 19.62 -45.50
N HIS A 1017 -18.63 19.77 -44.24
CA HIS A 1017 -19.18 20.70 -43.27
C HIS A 1017 -18.37 22.00 -43.15
N ASP A 1018 -17.05 21.91 -43.24
CA ASP A 1018 -16.15 23.07 -43.30
C ASP A 1018 -14.81 22.68 -43.96
N ALA A 1019 -14.08 23.67 -44.49
CA ALA A 1019 -12.77 23.46 -45.10
C ALA A 1019 -11.86 24.67 -44.81
N TYR A 1020 -11.45 25.46 -45.79
CA TYR A 1020 -10.79 26.72 -45.51
C TYR A 1020 -11.70 27.63 -44.68
N ARG A 1021 -11.18 28.11 -43.54
CA ARG A 1021 -11.86 29.03 -42.62
C ARG A 1021 -11.02 30.29 -42.52
N PRO A 1022 -11.53 31.49 -42.83
CA PRO A 1022 -10.75 32.72 -42.63
C PRO A 1022 -10.35 32.89 -41.16
N TRP A 1023 -9.15 33.40 -40.90
CA TRP A 1023 -8.64 33.56 -39.54
C TRP A 1023 -9.56 34.37 -38.63
N HIS A 1024 -10.18 35.45 -39.12
CA HIS A 1024 -11.11 36.26 -38.34
C HIS A 1024 -12.33 35.45 -37.85
N VAL A 1025 -12.80 34.45 -38.62
CA VAL A 1025 -13.88 33.55 -38.16
C VAL A 1025 -13.38 32.63 -37.04
N THR A 1026 -12.15 32.13 -37.12
CA THR A 1026 -11.54 31.37 -36.01
C THR A 1026 -11.42 32.21 -34.74
N LYS A 1027 -11.06 33.49 -34.89
CA LYS A 1027 -11.06 34.44 -33.77
C LYS A 1027 -12.47 34.63 -33.19
N MET A 1028 -13.50 34.76 -34.03
CA MET A 1028 -14.88 34.83 -33.56
C MET A 1028 -15.30 33.57 -32.80
N PHE A 1029 -14.95 32.38 -33.27
CA PHE A 1029 -15.25 31.12 -32.58
C PHE A 1029 -14.59 31.08 -31.21
N TRP A 1030 -13.30 31.37 -31.13
CA TRP A 1030 -12.57 31.42 -29.86
C TRP A 1030 -13.11 32.45 -28.87
N ASP A 1031 -13.47 33.63 -29.37
CA ASP A 1031 -13.99 34.72 -28.55
C ASP A 1031 -15.46 34.54 -28.18
N ALA A 1032 -16.21 33.69 -28.91
CA ALA A 1032 -17.59 33.29 -28.59
C ALA A 1032 -17.66 32.17 -27.54
N THR A 1033 -16.70 31.24 -27.56
CA THR A 1033 -16.76 30.00 -26.78
C THR A 1033 -16.37 30.21 -25.30
N PRO A 1034 -17.19 29.74 -24.34
CA PRO A 1034 -16.83 29.70 -22.92
C PRO A 1034 -15.50 28.97 -22.67
N SER A 1035 -14.77 29.37 -21.62
CA SER A 1035 -13.42 28.85 -21.33
C SER A 1035 -13.30 27.34 -21.29
N GLU A 1036 -14.29 26.68 -20.70
CA GLU A 1036 -14.38 25.25 -20.46
C GLU A 1036 -14.67 24.43 -21.73
N LEU A 1037 -15.07 25.08 -22.83
CA LEU A 1037 -15.35 24.44 -24.12
C LEU A 1037 -14.30 24.75 -25.19
N LYS A 1038 -13.20 25.44 -24.82
CA LYS A 1038 -12.19 25.89 -25.77
C LYS A 1038 -11.34 24.79 -26.39
N ASP A 1039 -11.41 23.56 -25.88
CA ASP A 1039 -10.73 22.40 -26.48
C ASP A 1039 -11.26 22.07 -27.90
N PHE A 1040 -12.51 22.46 -28.21
CA PHE A 1040 -13.17 22.24 -29.50
C PHE A 1040 -13.01 23.42 -30.47
N VAL A 1041 -12.29 24.48 -30.10
CA VAL A 1041 -12.07 25.64 -30.99
C VAL A 1041 -10.60 26.04 -31.01
N ALA A 1042 -10.06 26.28 -32.21
CA ALA A 1042 -8.66 26.63 -32.36
C ALA A 1042 -8.33 28.01 -31.75
N ASN A 1043 -7.21 28.10 -31.04
CA ASN A 1043 -6.70 29.37 -30.51
C ASN A 1043 -6.17 30.27 -31.65
N PRO A 1044 -6.76 31.45 -31.90
CA PRO A 1044 -6.40 32.31 -33.02
C PRO A 1044 -4.98 32.86 -32.91
N ALA A 1045 -4.36 32.86 -31.71
CA ALA A 1045 -2.97 33.28 -31.53
C ALA A 1045 -1.96 32.39 -32.28
N HIS A 1046 -2.36 31.15 -32.63
CA HIS A 1046 -1.54 30.21 -33.39
C HIS A 1046 -2.09 29.94 -34.80
N GLY A 1047 -3.25 30.52 -35.13
CA GLY A 1047 -4.07 30.13 -36.27
C GLY A 1047 -4.60 28.69 -36.17
N SER A 1048 -5.27 28.23 -37.21
CA SER A 1048 -5.77 26.86 -37.36
C SER A 1048 -5.32 26.25 -38.68
N ARG A 1049 -5.41 24.92 -38.82
CA ARG A 1049 -5.15 24.25 -40.11
C ARG A 1049 -6.21 24.59 -41.15
N HIS A 1050 -7.44 24.89 -40.73
CA HIS A 1050 -8.46 25.47 -41.61
C HIS A 1050 -8.03 26.81 -42.18
N ASN A 1051 -7.39 27.69 -41.40
CA ASN A 1051 -6.88 28.98 -41.92
C ASN A 1051 -5.81 28.81 -43.01
N ARG A 1052 -5.18 27.64 -43.09
CA ARG A 1052 -4.15 27.33 -44.08
C ARG A 1052 -4.72 26.62 -45.31
N GLY A 1053 -6.02 26.35 -45.34
CA GLY A 1053 -6.70 25.58 -46.39
C GLY A 1053 -6.30 24.11 -46.41
N CYS A 1054 -5.78 23.59 -45.30
CA CYS A 1054 -5.23 22.23 -45.19
C CYS A 1054 -5.97 21.37 -44.17
N ALA A 1055 -7.17 21.76 -43.77
CA ALA A 1055 -8.07 20.94 -42.96
C ALA A 1055 -9.46 20.87 -43.58
N VAL A 1056 -10.15 19.77 -43.32
CA VAL A 1056 -11.52 19.53 -43.76
C VAL A 1056 -12.31 18.84 -42.67
N ASP A 1057 -13.52 19.35 -42.43
CA ASP A 1057 -14.53 18.75 -41.58
C ASP A 1057 -15.57 18.08 -42.46
N LEU A 1058 -15.77 16.77 -42.31
CA LEU A 1058 -16.62 16.01 -43.22
C LEU A 1058 -17.28 14.79 -42.58
N THR A 1059 -18.31 14.29 -43.26
CA THR A 1059 -18.96 13.02 -42.96
C THR A 1059 -19.25 12.23 -44.23
N LEU A 1060 -19.78 11.02 -44.08
CA LEU A 1060 -20.21 10.16 -45.17
C LEU A 1060 -21.68 10.45 -45.51
N TYR A 1061 -22.07 10.26 -46.77
CA TYR A 1061 -23.47 10.14 -47.17
C TYR A 1061 -23.66 8.89 -48.04
N ASP A 1062 -24.85 8.31 -48.00
CA ASP A 1062 -25.21 7.13 -48.77
C ASP A 1062 -25.59 7.54 -50.21
N LEU A 1063 -24.94 6.95 -51.23
CA LEU A 1063 -25.18 7.33 -52.63
C LEU A 1063 -26.60 6.97 -53.11
N LYS A 1064 -27.22 5.94 -52.52
CA LYS A 1064 -28.54 5.45 -52.95
C LYS A 1064 -29.67 6.35 -52.44
N THR A 1065 -29.58 6.78 -51.20
CA THR A 1065 -30.60 7.59 -50.50
C THR A 1065 -30.27 9.07 -50.54
N GLY A 1066 -29.00 9.42 -50.80
CA GLY A 1066 -28.49 10.79 -50.77
C GLY A 1066 -28.40 11.39 -49.36
N LYS A 1067 -28.71 10.63 -48.31
CA LYS A 1067 -28.76 11.11 -46.92
C LYS A 1067 -27.40 10.98 -46.23
N PRO A 1068 -27.04 11.90 -45.32
CA PRO A 1068 -25.87 11.75 -44.46
C PRO A 1068 -25.94 10.45 -43.65
N ILE A 1069 -24.80 9.78 -43.48
CA ILE A 1069 -24.65 8.64 -42.59
C ILE A 1069 -24.63 9.17 -41.15
N GLN A 1070 -25.52 8.64 -40.33
CA GLN A 1070 -25.56 8.97 -38.92
C GLN A 1070 -24.35 8.35 -38.20
N MET A 1071 -23.63 9.19 -37.46
CA MET A 1071 -22.47 8.81 -36.65
C MET A 1071 -22.83 8.83 -35.16
N VAL A 1072 -21.84 8.67 -34.27
CA VAL A 1072 -22.08 8.64 -32.80
C VAL A 1072 -22.37 10.01 -32.19
N ALA A 1073 -21.96 11.10 -32.85
CA ALA A 1073 -22.19 12.48 -32.46
C ALA A 1073 -22.59 13.29 -33.70
N GLY A 1074 -23.28 14.42 -33.49
CA GLY A 1074 -23.47 15.42 -34.54
C GLY A 1074 -22.17 16.14 -34.87
N TYR A 1075 -22.08 16.73 -36.07
CA TYR A 1075 -21.01 17.68 -36.37
C TYR A 1075 -21.11 18.89 -35.42
N ASP A 1076 -19.95 19.42 -35.00
CA ASP A 1076 -19.85 20.60 -34.12
C ASP A 1076 -20.40 20.37 -32.68
N GLU A 1077 -20.52 19.11 -32.27
CA GLU A 1077 -20.94 18.73 -30.91
C GLU A 1077 -19.76 18.82 -29.94
N PHE A 1078 -19.86 19.63 -28.87
CA PHE A 1078 -18.79 19.74 -27.88
C PHE A 1078 -19.01 18.76 -26.73
N SER A 1079 -18.86 17.47 -27.03
CA SER A 1079 -19.06 16.39 -26.07
C SER A 1079 -18.03 15.27 -26.24
N PRO A 1080 -17.87 14.37 -25.24
CA PRO A 1080 -17.04 13.17 -25.38
C PRO A 1080 -17.38 12.28 -26.58
N ARG A 1081 -18.61 12.35 -27.12
CA ARG A 1081 -19.05 11.57 -28.29
C ARG A 1081 -18.30 11.96 -29.58
N SER A 1082 -17.70 13.15 -29.59
CA SER A 1082 -16.97 13.71 -30.73
C SER A 1082 -15.57 13.12 -30.92
N PHE A 1083 -15.05 12.41 -29.92
CA PHE A 1083 -13.71 11.85 -29.98
C PHE A 1083 -13.62 10.68 -30.99
N PRO A 1084 -12.52 10.55 -31.76
CA PRO A 1084 -12.31 9.48 -32.75
C PRO A 1084 -12.45 8.06 -32.18
N LEU A 1085 -12.14 7.87 -30.90
CA LEU A 1085 -12.17 6.58 -30.21
C LEU A 1085 -13.35 6.40 -29.26
N TYR A 1086 -14.34 7.29 -29.26
CA TYR A 1086 -15.50 7.18 -28.38
C TYR A 1086 -16.15 5.78 -28.47
N PRO A 1087 -16.34 5.05 -27.35
CA PRO A 1087 -16.71 3.63 -27.37
C PRO A 1087 -18.20 3.37 -27.59
N GLY A 1088 -19.07 4.35 -27.33
CA GLY A 1088 -20.52 4.16 -27.36
C GLY A 1088 -21.12 3.99 -28.76
N GLY A 1089 -22.46 3.98 -28.82
CA GLY A 1089 -23.23 3.83 -30.07
C GLY A 1089 -23.29 2.40 -30.61
N THR A 1090 -23.51 2.25 -31.90
CA THR A 1090 -23.59 0.94 -32.58
C THR A 1090 -22.27 0.56 -33.23
N SER A 1091 -22.02 -0.74 -33.39
CA SER A 1091 -20.92 -1.27 -34.18
C SER A 1091 -20.90 -0.67 -35.59
N ARG A 1092 -22.08 -0.46 -36.19
CA ARG A 1092 -22.22 0.18 -37.50
C ARG A 1092 -21.74 1.64 -37.52
N GLN A 1093 -22.11 2.46 -36.53
CA GLN A 1093 -21.63 3.85 -36.44
C GLN A 1093 -20.10 3.88 -36.26
N ARG A 1094 -19.56 3.03 -35.38
CA ARG A 1094 -18.10 2.92 -35.17
C ARG A 1094 -17.38 2.43 -36.43
N TRP A 1095 -17.97 1.50 -37.17
CA TRP A 1095 -17.42 1.02 -38.45
C TRP A 1095 -17.37 2.15 -39.50
N TYR A 1096 -18.43 2.93 -39.66
CA TYR A 1096 -18.43 4.06 -40.61
C TYR A 1096 -17.42 5.15 -40.23
N ARG A 1097 -17.30 5.47 -38.94
CA ARG A 1097 -16.28 6.40 -38.45
C ARG A 1097 -14.87 5.89 -38.74
N GLN A 1098 -14.62 4.60 -38.48
CA GLN A 1098 -13.34 3.96 -38.79
C GLN A 1098 -13.04 3.96 -40.30
N LEU A 1099 -14.03 3.61 -41.13
CA LEU A 1099 -13.90 3.62 -42.59
C LEU A 1099 -13.55 5.02 -43.10
N LEU A 1100 -14.26 6.04 -42.60
CA LEU A 1100 -14.00 7.42 -42.98
C LEU A 1100 -12.56 7.80 -42.65
N ARG A 1101 -12.14 7.53 -41.41
CA ARG A 1101 -10.79 7.83 -40.94
C ARG A 1101 -9.71 7.15 -41.79
N GLN A 1102 -9.81 5.83 -41.98
CA GLN A 1102 -8.86 5.05 -42.77
C GLN A 1102 -8.81 5.49 -44.24
N THR A 1103 -9.95 5.93 -44.79
CA THR A 1103 -10.00 6.46 -46.16
C THR A 1103 -9.21 7.76 -46.26
N MET A 1104 -9.40 8.68 -45.30
CA MET A 1104 -8.70 9.96 -45.27
C MET A 1104 -7.20 9.77 -44.97
N GLU A 1105 -6.85 8.93 -44.01
CA GLU A 1105 -5.45 8.63 -43.62
C GLU A 1105 -4.64 8.02 -44.78
N ALA A 1106 -5.27 7.19 -45.61
CA ALA A 1106 -4.65 6.65 -46.83
C ALA A 1106 -4.34 7.71 -47.90
N GLU A 1107 -4.91 8.91 -47.77
CA GLU A 1107 -4.69 10.06 -48.65
C GLU A 1107 -3.93 11.19 -47.93
N ASP A 1108 -3.03 10.83 -47.01
CA ASP A 1108 -2.09 11.73 -46.31
C ASP A 1108 -2.75 12.72 -45.32
N PHE A 1109 -3.95 12.39 -44.83
CA PHE A 1109 -4.57 13.11 -43.72
C PHE A 1109 -4.26 12.46 -42.36
N THR A 1110 -4.47 13.22 -41.29
CA THR A 1110 -4.48 12.71 -39.92
C THR A 1110 -5.73 13.23 -39.22
N VAL A 1111 -6.44 12.37 -38.50
CA VAL A 1111 -7.63 12.79 -37.73
C VAL A 1111 -7.23 13.65 -36.54
N TYR A 1112 -8.00 14.68 -36.24
CA TYR A 1112 -7.79 15.47 -35.02
C TYR A 1112 -8.19 14.68 -33.77
N GLU A 1113 -7.39 14.77 -32.71
CA GLU A 1113 -7.53 13.90 -31.54
C GLU A 1113 -8.85 14.09 -30.76
N PHE A 1114 -9.51 15.25 -30.92
CA PHE A 1114 -10.76 15.59 -30.24
C PHE A 1114 -12.01 15.42 -31.13
N GLU A 1115 -11.85 15.31 -32.46
CA GLU A 1115 -12.96 15.41 -33.42
C GLU A 1115 -12.84 14.34 -34.51
N TRP A 1116 -13.79 13.40 -34.54
CA TRP A 1116 -13.77 12.30 -35.51
C TRP A 1116 -14.02 12.72 -36.97
N TRP A 1117 -14.55 13.92 -37.20
CA TRP A 1117 -14.87 14.47 -38.52
C TRP A 1117 -13.77 15.36 -39.10
N HIS A 1118 -12.78 15.77 -38.29
CA HIS A 1118 -11.78 16.75 -38.66
C HIS A 1118 -10.48 16.08 -39.11
N PHE A 1119 -9.99 16.47 -40.28
CA PHE A 1119 -8.81 15.88 -40.91
C PHE A 1119 -7.80 16.93 -41.35
N ASP A 1120 -6.57 16.79 -40.85
CA ASP A 1120 -5.41 17.65 -41.16
C ASP A 1120 -4.56 17.04 -42.28
N PHE A 1121 -4.30 17.79 -43.35
CA PHE A 1121 -3.40 17.37 -44.43
C PHE A 1121 -1.92 17.54 -44.03
N LYS A 1122 -1.06 16.54 -44.28
CA LYS A 1122 0.35 16.49 -43.82
C LYS A 1122 1.18 17.76 -44.06
N ASP A 1123 0.90 18.49 -45.13
CA ASP A 1123 1.68 19.65 -45.57
C ASP A 1123 1.21 20.99 -44.98
N TRP A 1124 0.25 20.99 -44.04
CA TRP A 1124 -0.35 22.22 -43.50
C TRP A 1124 0.65 23.26 -43.00
N LYS A 1125 1.79 22.83 -42.43
CA LYS A 1125 2.86 23.72 -41.92
C LYS A 1125 3.56 24.53 -43.01
N LYS A 1126 3.40 24.17 -44.29
CA LYS A 1126 4.05 24.83 -45.45
C LYS A 1126 3.27 26.02 -45.99
N TYR A 1127 2.07 26.28 -45.49
CA TYR A 1127 1.19 27.37 -45.93
C TYR A 1127 0.99 28.38 -44.79
N ARG A 1128 0.87 29.68 -45.09
CA ARG A 1128 0.60 30.72 -44.09
C ARG A 1128 -0.83 30.69 -43.58
N ILE A 1129 -1.06 31.27 -42.41
CA ILE A 1129 -2.42 31.60 -41.92
C ILE A 1129 -3.07 32.57 -42.91
N GLY A 1130 -4.15 32.12 -43.56
CA GLY A 1130 -4.98 32.91 -44.46
C GLY A 1130 -6.11 33.64 -43.74
N ASN A 1131 -6.51 34.78 -44.30
CA ASN A 1131 -7.63 35.58 -43.81
C ASN A 1131 -8.53 36.13 -44.94
N GLN A 1132 -8.31 35.69 -46.17
CA GLN A 1132 -9.17 36.02 -47.30
C GLN A 1132 -10.58 35.50 -47.03
N THR A 1133 -11.59 36.30 -47.33
CA THR A 1133 -13.00 35.90 -47.36
C THR A 1133 -13.27 35.00 -48.55
N PHE A 1134 -14.39 34.28 -48.54
CA PHE A 1134 -14.73 33.38 -49.64
C PHE A 1134 -14.97 34.13 -50.96
N GLU A 1135 -15.38 35.39 -50.90
CA GLU A 1135 -15.65 36.23 -52.08
C GLU A 1135 -14.37 36.78 -52.73
N GLU A 1136 -13.23 36.71 -52.03
CA GLU A 1136 -11.92 37.15 -52.51
C GLU A 1136 -11.10 36.00 -53.13
N ILE A 1137 -11.67 34.79 -53.19
CA ILE A 1137 -11.03 33.60 -53.74
C ILE A 1137 -11.66 33.33 -55.11
N ASP A 1138 -10.85 33.47 -56.17
CA ASP A 1138 -11.25 33.30 -57.58
C ASP A 1138 -11.56 31.83 -57.95
#